data_AF-A0AA95N423-F1
#
_entry.id   AF-A0AA95N423-F1
#
_cell.length_a   1.000
_cell.length_b   1.000
_cell.length_c   1.000
_cell.angle_alpha   90.00
_cell.angle_beta   90.00
_cell.angle_gamma   90.00
#
_symmetry.space_group_name_H-M   'P 1'
#
loop_
_entity.id
_entity.type
_entity.pdbx_description
1 polymer ?
#
loop_
_entity_poly.entity_id
_entity_poly.type
_entity_poly.pdbx_seq_one_letter_code
_entity_poly.pdbx_strand_id
1 'polypeptide(L)'
;MSLFLVFIMLLTIAAPVSANGITISDINLESAIKEELKITTGELLPDQLSKLFDLDGSNRGIKSLSGLENATEITSLTLNKNEIADLVPLSNLGKLDWLELSNNRISTINSLANLTNLVGLDLSNNIITDVSALTGLKNLAIVNLTNNQISNISPLSTLSNLQGLYLSQNKISNLAPLANLSFLDGDLRLSNNQITDISPLAQIKVSKALSIDLSFNQISSLEPLKNITNITKILAANNQINSLQSMSNLKAIHTLDVGYNKLTSLDGLNLTNGSTRYSLSFNNNRISTINQLSSITTGDIDLSNNLIMDITPLKNMKSGSLYLSGNPLNKESTAIIETLRSRGIYVDYEIIKPSVTRLSGLSRFDTAIAVARAGWTSADTVIITRGYDFPDALAAAPLAYKLNAPILLTQTEGLTPDTKKVIKDLGAKNAIILGGPLVISKGIETELATLGVNKIERLAGKNRYETASLIAEKLGGNPETAVIAYGYDFPDALAAASYAARNGFPILLTAKDSIPPETRKMLIGKKKTIVVGGEGVINQVVFKDLPGAVRIDGLTRFETAANFVEKLNLPAEKVFIANGRTYADALTGAVLAAKQNAPLLLVEQNSLPYVTQDVLITKKVRNVVILGGTGVVTDNVKKQIEN
;
A
#
# COMPACT_ATOMS: atom_id res chain seq x y z
N MET A 1 110.35 -12.97 35.13
CA MET A 1 109.67 -11.71 35.48
C MET A 1 108.20 -12.02 35.68
N SER A 2 107.71 -11.81 36.90
CA SER A 2 106.30 -11.79 37.31
C SER A 2 105.42 -10.93 36.36
N LEU A 3 104.10 -11.05 36.26
CA LEU A 3 103.10 -11.20 37.32
C LEU A 3 101.72 -11.58 36.72
N PHE A 4 100.92 -12.27 37.54
CA PHE A 4 99.49 -12.62 37.42
C PHE A 4 98.52 -11.44 37.18
N LEU A 5 97.37 -11.71 36.53
CA LEU A 5 95.99 -11.43 37.01
C LEU A 5 94.96 -12.06 36.04
N VAL A 6 94.42 -13.25 36.35
CA VAL A 6 93.09 -13.55 36.91
C VAL A 6 91.87 -13.23 36.01
N PHE A 7 91.26 -14.32 35.56
CA PHE A 7 89.94 -14.57 34.98
C PHE A 7 88.78 -13.89 35.74
N ILE A 8 87.82 -13.27 35.03
CA ILE A 8 86.38 -13.42 35.32
C ILE A 8 85.63 -13.49 33.97
N MET A 9 85.27 -14.71 33.60
CA MET A 9 84.27 -15.03 32.59
C MET A 9 82.91 -14.83 33.27
N LEU A 10 82.30 -13.66 33.09
CA LEU A 10 80.92 -13.43 33.53
C LEU A 10 79.99 -14.03 32.47
N LEU A 11 79.60 -15.28 32.72
CA LEU A 11 78.37 -15.87 32.22
C LEU A 11 77.22 -14.95 32.65
N THR A 12 76.75 -14.07 31.78
CA THR A 12 75.36 -13.65 31.83
C THR A 12 74.57 -14.69 31.06
N ILE A 13 74.07 -15.68 31.81
CA ILE A 13 72.90 -16.45 31.38
C ILE A 13 71.78 -15.40 31.30
N ALA A 14 71.56 -14.84 30.11
CA ALA A 14 70.25 -14.31 29.80
C ALA A 14 69.31 -15.52 29.94
N ALA A 15 68.48 -15.51 30.98
CA ALA A 15 67.34 -16.40 31.04
C ALA A 15 66.65 -16.31 29.67
N PRO A 16 66.24 -17.44 29.04
CA PRO A 16 65.43 -17.34 27.85
C PRO A 16 64.22 -16.50 28.25
N VAL A 17 64.06 -15.33 27.63
CA VAL A 17 62.77 -14.63 27.65
C VAL A 17 61.82 -15.66 27.07
N SER A 18 60.99 -16.27 27.92
CA SER A 18 59.85 -17.01 27.43
C SER A 18 59.00 -15.96 26.73
N ALA A 19 59.11 -15.89 25.40
CA ALA A 19 58.19 -15.12 24.60
C ALA A 19 56.85 -15.84 24.73
N ASN A 20 56.10 -15.52 25.79
CA ASN A 20 54.78 -16.05 26.00
C ASN A 20 53.96 -15.61 24.78
N GLY A 21 53.52 -16.57 23.96
CA GLY A 21 52.71 -16.29 22.78
C GLY A 21 51.44 -15.52 23.15
N ILE A 22 50.92 -14.75 22.21
CA ILE A 22 49.62 -14.11 22.35
C ILE A 22 48.55 -15.16 22.07
N THR A 23 47.65 -15.33 23.03
CA THR A 23 46.50 -16.23 22.87
C THR A 23 45.39 -15.50 22.12
N ILE A 24 45.10 -15.95 20.90
CA ILE A 24 43.85 -15.61 20.19
C ILE A 24 42.84 -16.71 20.54
N SER A 25 41.74 -16.35 21.20
CA SER A 25 40.83 -17.35 21.76
C SER A 25 39.94 -18.04 20.73
N ASP A 26 39.72 -17.39 19.58
CA ASP A 26 38.92 -17.90 18.48
C ASP A 26 39.83 -18.45 17.38
N ILE A 27 39.72 -19.75 17.12
CA ILE A 27 40.57 -20.44 16.13
C ILE A 27 40.39 -19.89 14.71
N ASN A 28 39.21 -19.39 14.37
CA ASN A 28 38.95 -18.84 13.03
C ASN A 28 39.59 -17.46 12.88
N LEU A 29 39.61 -16.66 13.96
CA LEU A 29 40.34 -15.40 14.00
C LEU A 29 41.85 -15.64 13.99
N GLU A 30 42.33 -16.58 14.79
CA GLU A 30 43.75 -16.96 14.81
C GLU A 30 44.21 -17.41 13.41
N SER A 31 43.42 -18.25 12.75
CA SER A 31 43.69 -18.70 11.40
C SER A 31 43.72 -17.55 10.40
N ALA A 32 42.81 -16.57 10.50
CA ALA A 32 42.80 -15.40 9.62
C ALA A 32 44.06 -14.54 9.80
N ILE A 33 44.45 -14.29 11.06
CA ILE A 33 45.66 -13.53 11.39
C ILE A 33 46.91 -14.25 10.88
N LYS A 34 47.01 -15.56 11.10
CA LYS A 34 48.15 -16.37 10.65
C LYS A 34 48.26 -16.40 9.13
N GLU A 35 47.14 -16.49 8.43
CA GLU A 35 47.09 -16.44 6.97
C GLU A 35 47.62 -15.10 6.43
N GLU A 36 47.13 -13.99 7.00
CA GLU A 36 47.55 -12.63 6.63
C GLU A 36 49.05 -12.39 6.89
N LEU A 37 49.53 -12.82 8.06
CA LEU A 37 50.95 -12.70 8.43
C LEU A 37 51.85 -13.78 7.81
N LYS A 38 51.30 -14.70 7.01
CA LYS A 38 52.00 -15.83 6.37
C LYS A 38 52.75 -16.72 7.38
N ILE A 39 52.14 -16.95 8.54
CA ILE A 39 52.68 -17.80 9.61
C ILE A 39 52.12 -19.21 9.46
N THR A 40 53.00 -20.18 9.19
CA THR A 40 52.60 -21.56 8.87
C THR A 40 52.68 -22.52 10.05
N THR A 41 53.46 -22.20 11.09
CA THR A 41 53.65 -23.03 12.28
C THR A 41 53.97 -22.16 13.50
N GLY A 42 53.68 -22.66 14.70
CA GLY A 42 53.97 -21.98 15.97
C GLY A 42 52.87 -21.06 16.50
N GLU A 43 53.12 -20.54 17.70
CA GLU A 43 52.27 -19.53 18.36
C GLU A 43 52.48 -18.14 17.74
N LEU A 44 51.45 -17.29 17.82
CA LEU A 44 51.56 -15.89 17.41
C LEU A 44 52.40 -15.12 18.45
N LEU A 45 53.44 -14.43 17.99
CA LEU A 45 54.31 -13.61 18.82
C LEU A 45 53.89 -12.13 18.76
N PRO A 46 54.10 -11.34 19.84
CA PRO A 46 53.82 -9.90 19.85
C PRO A 46 54.39 -9.11 18.67
N ASP A 47 55.66 -9.35 18.33
CA ASP A 47 56.34 -8.66 17.21
C ASP A 47 55.80 -9.01 15.82
N GLN A 48 54.98 -10.07 15.72
CA GLN A 48 54.30 -10.43 14.48
C GLN A 48 52.99 -9.67 14.35
N LEU A 49 52.23 -9.51 15.44
CA LEU A 49 50.98 -8.75 15.44
C LEU A 49 51.17 -7.25 15.20
N SER A 50 52.33 -6.69 15.55
CA SER A 50 52.69 -5.30 15.20
C SER A 50 52.88 -5.07 13.69
N LYS A 51 52.88 -6.13 12.87
CA LYS A 51 52.97 -6.05 11.40
C LYS A 51 51.60 -6.22 10.72
N LEU A 52 50.53 -6.40 11.49
CA LEU A 52 49.17 -6.54 10.98
C LEU A 52 48.56 -5.15 10.76
N PHE A 53 48.53 -4.70 9.50
CA PHE A 53 47.96 -3.40 9.12
C PHE A 53 46.54 -3.52 8.57
N ASP A 54 46.25 -4.62 7.90
CA ASP A 54 44.95 -4.96 7.33
C ASP A 54 44.60 -6.39 7.72
N LEU A 55 43.32 -6.69 7.90
CA LEU A 55 42.85 -8.05 8.13
C LEU A 55 41.45 -8.23 7.54
N ASP A 56 41.31 -9.21 6.64
CA ASP A 56 40.00 -9.73 6.22
C ASP A 56 39.72 -11.10 6.86
N GLY A 57 38.88 -11.07 7.89
CA GLY A 57 38.32 -12.24 8.57
C GLY A 57 36.86 -12.52 8.21
N SER A 58 36.36 -12.04 7.08
CA SER A 58 34.94 -12.16 6.72
C SER A 58 34.50 -13.61 6.49
N ASN A 59 33.26 -13.93 6.88
CA ASN A 59 32.62 -15.23 6.62
C ASN A 59 33.42 -16.45 7.13
N ARG A 60 34.02 -16.33 8.33
CA ARG A 60 34.82 -17.38 8.95
C ARG A 60 34.18 -17.98 10.20
N GLY A 61 33.01 -17.51 10.60
CA GLY A 61 32.34 -17.95 11.84
C GLY A 61 33.05 -17.50 13.11
N ILE A 62 33.74 -16.35 13.05
CA ILE A 62 34.42 -15.73 14.19
C ILE A 62 33.38 -15.30 15.23
N LYS A 63 33.62 -15.61 16.49
CA LYS A 63 32.75 -15.29 17.64
C LYS A 63 33.44 -14.35 18.62
N SER A 64 34.74 -14.53 18.85
CA SER A 64 35.52 -13.71 19.79
C SER A 64 36.63 -12.96 19.07
N LEU A 65 36.82 -11.70 19.46
CA LEU A 65 37.94 -10.86 19.03
C LEU A 65 39.09 -10.83 20.04
N SER A 66 39.02 -11.62 21.12
CA SER A 66 40.02 -11.57 22.18
C SER A 66 41.41 -11.97 21.67
N GLY A 67 42.39 -11.16 22.05
CA GLY A 67 43.76 -11.20 21.58
C GLY A 67 44.05 -10.18 20.48
N LEU A 68 43.03 -9.71 19.74
CA LEU A 68 43.20 -8.70 18.69
C LEU A 68 43.55 -7.31 19.24
N GLU A 69 43.29 -7.04 20.52
CA GLU A 69 43.70 -5.80 21.20
C GLU A 69 45.22 -5.54 21.15
N ASN A 70 46.03 -6.55 20.83
CA ASN A 70 47.48 -6.45 20.68
C ASN A 70 47.92 -6.02 19.27
N ALA A 71 47.02 -5.98 18.28
CA ALA A 71 47.31 -5.56 16.90
C ALA A 71 47.24 -4.03 16.75
N THR A 72 47.99 -3.29 17.56
CA THR A 72 47.85 -1.83 17.70
C THR A 72 48.18 -1.02 16.45
N GLU A 73 48.81 -1.65 15.45
CA GLU A 73 49.20 -1.06 14.17
C GLU A 73 48.14 -1.23 13.07
N ILE A 74 47.03 -1.93 13.36
CA ILE A 74 45.97 -2.18 12.39
C ILE A 74 45.23 -0.89 12.01
N THR A 75 45.07 -0.67 10.71
CA THR A 75 44.38 0.49 10.13
C THR A 75 43.06 0.10 9.48
N SER A 76 42.96 -1.13 8.93
CA SER A 76 41.74 -1.63 8.31
C SER A 76 41.38 -3.02 8.84
N LEU A 77 40.09 -3.21 9.16
CA LEU A 77 39.59 -4.46 9.71
C LEU A 77 38.24 -4.83 9.10
N THR A 78 38.20 -5.94 8.37
CA THR A 78 37.00 -6.47 7.71
C THR A 78 36.59 -7.79 8.35
N LEU A 79 35.44 -7.80 9.03
CA LEU A 79 34.95 -8.92 9.84
C LEU A 79 33.47 -9.21 9.56
N ASN A 80 33.02 -8.95 8.33
CA ASN A 80 31.64 -9.13 7.91
C ASN A 80 31.19 -10.60 7.99
N LYS A 81 29.88 -10.83 8.19
CA LYS A 81 29.25 -12.17 8.13
C LYS A 81 29.87 -13.16 9.12
N ASN A 82 29.97 -12.76 10.37
CA ASN A 82 30.48 -13.57 11.46
C ASN A 82 29.42 -13.66 12.58
N GLU A 83 29.81 -14.14 13.76
CA GLU A 83 28.95 -14.26 14.93
C GLU A 83 29.44 -13.36 16.09
N ILE A 84 30.12 -12.26 15.76
CA ILE A 84 30.73 -11.35 16.74
C ILE A 84 29.64 -10.58 17.50
N ALA A 85 29.77 -10.51 18.82
CA ALA A 85 28.91 -9.70 19.67
C ALA A 85 29.69 -8.70 20.54
N ASP A 86 30.90 -9.06 20.95
CA ASP A 86 31.76 -8.26 21.83
C ASP A 86 32.85 -7.53 21.04
N LEU A 87 32.87 -6.20 21.17
CA LEU A 87 33.84 -5.31 20.52
C LEU A 87 34.88 -4.75 21.50
N VAL A 88 34.88 -5.14 22.78
CA VAL A 88 35.88 -4.67 23.77
C VAL A 88 37.33 -4.79 23.28
N PRO A 89 37.75 -5.88 22.60
CA PRO A 89 39.10 -5.99 22.06
C PRO A 89 39.50 -4.88 21.09
N LEU A 90 38.55 -4.17 20.48
CA LEU A 90 38.83 -3.09 19.54
C LEU A 90 39.16 -1.75 20.23
N SER A 91 38.92 -1.61 21.53
CA SER A 91 38.84 -0.30 22.22
C SER A 91 40.10 0.58 22.12
N ASN A 92 41.27 -0.03 21.92
CA ASN A 92 42.56 0.64 21.87
C ASN A 92 43.22 0.63 20.48
N LEU A 93 42.51 0.16 19.45
CA LEU A 93 43.02 0.09 18.07
C LEU A 93 42.89 1.45 17.38
N GLY A 94 43.45 2.50 18.00
CA GLY A 94 43.23 3.90 17.62
C GLY A 94 43.77 4.29 16.24
N LYS A 95 44.49 3.41 15.54
CA LYS A 95 44.94 3.61 14.16
C LYS A 95 43.91 3.18 13.11
N LEU A 96 42.82 2.53 13.51
CA LEU A 96 41.74 2.14 12.60
C LEU A 96 41.16 3.37 11.89
N ASP A 97 41.22 3.35 10.56
CA ASP A 97 40.53 4.26 9.66
C ASP A 97 39.32 3.60 8.98
N TRP A 98 39.30 2.27 8.89
CA TRP A 98 38.22 1.51 8.26
C TRP A 98 37.84 0.28 9.09
N LEU A 99 36.54 0.14 9.39
CA LEU A 99 36.00 -0.98 10.16
C LEU A 99 34.70 -1.50 9.57
N GLU A 100 34.70 -2.75 9.13
CA GLU A 100 33.51 -3.45 8.61
C GLU A 100 33.12 -4.62 9.50
N LEU A 101 31.92 -4.55 10.06
CA LEU A 101 31.35 -5.49 11.02
C LEU A 101 29.90 -5.86 10.64
N SER A 102 29.54 -5.74 9.37
CA SER A 102 28.19 -6.03 8.91
C SER A 102 27.82 -7.49 9.12
N ASN A 103 26.53 -7.79 9.31
CA ASN A 103 26.02 -9.16 9.45
C ASN A 103 26.70 -9.91 10.62
N ASN A 104 26.60 -9.34 11.82
CA ASN A 104 27.09 -9.93 13.07
C ASN A 104 25.95 -9.94 14.12
N ARG A 105 26.28 -10.05 15.41
CA ARG A 105 25.33 -10.06 16.53
C ARG A 105 25.59 -8.90 17.49
N ILE A 106 26.06 -7.77 16.98
CA ILE A 106 26.48 -6.63 17.79
C ILE A 106 25.24 -5.88 18.29
N SER A 107 25.15 -5.70 19.61
CA SER A 107 24.13 -4.87 20.26
C SER A 107 24.69 -3.58 20.87
N THR A 108 25.99 -3.57 21.21
CA THR A 108 26.65 -2.47 21.92
C THR A 108 27.95 -2.08 21.22
N ILE A 109 28.19 -0.77 21.07
CA ILE A 109 29.36 -0.25 20.34
C ILE A 109 30.22 0.72 21.17
N ASN A 110 30.08 0.75 22.50
CA ASN A 110 30.79 1.69 23.37
C ASN A 110 32.32 1.61 23.22
N SER A 111 32.84 0.42 22.91
CA SER A 111 34.26 0.19 22.63
C SER A 111 34.79 1.03 21.47
N LEU A 112 33.94 1.48 20.55
CA LEU A 112 34.35 2.28 19.39
C LEU A 112 34.59 3.77 19.72
N ALA A 113 34.21 4.24 20.91
CA ALA A 113 34.14 5.68 21.23
C ALA A 113 35.49 6.42 21.10
N ASN A 114 36.61 5.71 21.23
CA ASN A 114 37.97 6.27 21.16
C ASN A 114 38.65 6.07 19.79
N LEU A 115 37.98 5.44 18.82
CA LEU A 115 38.54 5.18 17.49
C LEU A 115 38.40 6.41 16.58
N THR A 116 38.93 7.55 17.03
CA THR A 116 38.69 8.87 16.44
C THR A 116 39.29 9.05 15.04
N ASN A 117 40.14 8.14 14.60
CA ASN A 117 40.69 8.11 13.23
C ASN A 117 39.75 7.43 12.21
N LEU A 118 38.65 6.81 12.64
CA LEU A 118 37.71 6.16 11.74
C LEU A 118 37.16 7.14 10.69
N VAL A 119 37.29 6.74 9.44
CA VAL A 119 36.75 7.39 8.24
C VAL A 119 35.56 6.58 7.70
N GLY A 120 35.65 5.25 7.72
CA GLY A 120 34.59 4.34 7.30
C GLY A 120 34.18 3.38 8.41
N LEU A 121 32.86 3.23 8.60
CA LEU A 121 32.29 2.32 9.59
C LEU A 121 31.04 1.63 9.02
N ASP A 122 31.09 0.31 8.87
CA ASP A 122 29.92 -0.51 8.53
C ASP A 122 29.52 -1.41 9.72
N LEU A 123 28.33 -1.15 10.26
CA LEU A 123 27.69 -1.90 11.33
C LEU A 123 26.30 -2.41 10.89
N SER A 124 26.05 -2.48 9.58
CA SER A 124 24.75 -2.88 9.05
C SER A 124 24.39 -4.32 9.38
N ASN A 125 23.10 -4.63 9.43
CA ASN A 125 22.58 -5.97 9.73
C ASN A 125 23.11 -6.49 11.08
N ASN A 126 22.87 -5.72 12.13
CA ASN A 126 23.17 -6.05 13.52
C ASN A 126 21.90 -5.80 14.37
N ILE A 127 22.05 -5.71 15.69
CA ILE A 127 20.93 -5.50 16.63
C ILE A 127 21.16 -4.26 17.51
N ILE A 128 21.82 -3.23 16.97
CA ILE A 128 22.22 -2.02 17.68
C ILE A 128 21.00 -1.14 17.96
N THR A 129 20.92 -0.61 19.18
CA THR A 129 19.88 0.36 19.59
C THR A 129 20.46 1.72 19.98
N ASP A 130 21.69 1.73 20.54
CA ASP A 130 22.37 2.94 21.00
C ASP A 130 23.65 3.18 20.19
N VAL A 131 23.77 4.41 19.68
CA VAL A 131 24.91 4.88 18.87
C VAL A 131 25.68 6.00 19.57
N SER A 132 25.54 6.15 20.90
CA SER A 132 26.22 7.15 21.72
C SER A 132 27.74 7.20 21.52
N ALA A 133 28.36 6.04 21.28
CA ALA A 133 29.79 5.91 20.97
C ALA A 133 30.25 6.75 19.76
N LEU A 134 29.35 7.07 18.82
CA LEU A 134 29.71 7.80 17.59
C LEU A 134 29.89 9.32 17.80
N THR A 135 29.50 9.86 18.96
CA THR A 135 29.51 11.32 19.23
C THR A 135 30.88 11.98 18.98
N GLY A 136 31.97 11.27 19.27
CA GLY A 136 33.35 11.75 19.14
C GLY A 136 34.01 11.47 17.79
N LEU A 137 33.41 10.64 16.93
CA LEU A 137 34.03 10.10 15.71
C LEU A 137 33.86 11.06 14.52
N LYS A 138 34.39 12.28 14.66
CA LYS A 138 34.15 13.39 13.73
C LYS A 138 34.76 13.23 12.34
N ASN A 139 35.68 12.27 12.16
CA ASN A 139 36.34 11.99 10.89
C ASN A 139 35.53 11.04 10.00
N LEU A 140 34.43 10.49 10.49
CA LEU A 140 33.56 9.60 9.71
C LEU A 140 33.03 10.31 8.46
N ALA A 141 33.37 9.73 7.32
CA ALA A 141 32.85 10.11 6.01
C ALA A 141 31.79 9.12 5.53
N ILE A 142 31.91 7.84 5.90
CA ILE A 142 30.98 6.77 5.51
C ILE A 142 30.52 6.05 6.77
N VAL A 143 29.20 6.09 7.03
CA VAL A 143 28.60 5.42 8.19
C VAL A 143 27.41 4.58 7.72
N ASN A 144 27.53 3.26 7.83
CA ASN A 144 26.45 2.33 7.51
C ASN A 144 25.89 1.67 8.76
N LEU A 145 24.66 2.04 9.11
CA LEU A 145 23.89 1.53 10.25
C LEU A 145 22.57 0.88 9.78
N THR A 146 22.49 0.52 8.50
CA THR A 146 21.30 -0.08 7.88
C THR A 146 20.87 -1.36 8.60
N ASN A 147 19.56 -1.59 8.73
CA ASN A 147 19.01 -2.79 9.34
C ASN A 147 19.52 -3.04 10.77
N ASN A 148 19.12 -2.13 11.66
CA ASN A 148 19.36 -2.17 13.10
C ASN A 148 18.05 -1.80 13.83
N GLN A 149 18.12 -1.44 15.11
CA GLN A 149 16.96 -1.07 15.93
C GLN A 149 17.05 0.36 16.49
N ILE A 150 17.72 1.25 15.75
CA ILE A 150 18.05 2.61 16.20
C ILE A 150 16.82 3.51 16.07
N SER A 151 16.55 4.30 17.10
CA SER A 151 15.53 5.36 17.07
C SER A 151 16.11 6.74 17.38
N ASN A 152 17.15 6.81 18.23
CA ASN A 152 17.83 8.04 18.60
C ASN A 152 19.14 8.20 17.82
N ILE A 153 19.17 9.19 16.93
CA ILE A 153 20.34 9.55 16.11
C ILE A 153 21.03 10.84 16.57
N SER A 154 20.73 11.34 17.77
CA SER A 154 21.38 12.55 18.33
C SER A 154 22.91 12.49 18.32
N PRO A 155 23.57 11.35 18.59
CA PRO A 155 25.04 11.23 18.51
C PRO A 155 25.63 11.58 17.14
N LEU A 156 24.85 11.51 16.06
CA LEU A 156 25.32 11.78 14.70
C LEU A 156 25.42 13.28 14.38
N SER A 157 24.87 14.17 15.22
CA SER A 157 24.79 15.61 14.92
C SER A 157 26.14 16.32 14.86
N THR A 158 27.22 15.66 15.30
CA THR A 158 28.59 16.21 15.34
C THR A 158 29.37 15.93 14.05
N LEU A 159 28.85 15.08 13.16
CA LEU A 159 29.50 14.71 11.90
C LEU A 159 29.41 15.87 10.89
N SER A 160 30.49 16.13 10.15
CA SER A 160 30.56 17.32 9.29
C SER A 160 31.18 17.10 7.91
N ASN A 161 31.64 15.89 7.57
CA ASN A 161 32.33 15.59 6.31
C ASN A 161 31.80 14.31 5.65
N LEU A 162 30.47 14.20 5.51
CA LEU A 162 29.85 12.97 5.05
C LEU A 162 29.91 12.81 3.52
N GLN A 163 30.21 11.58 3.10
CA GLN A 163 30.00 11.05 1.76
C GLN A 163 28.83 10.06 1.76
N GLY A 164 28.66 9.27 2.83
CA GLY A 164 27.58 8.31 2.95
C GLY A 164 27.04 8.22 4.38
N LEU A 165 25.73 8.34 4.53
CA LEU A 165 25.03 8.07 5.78
C LEU A 165 23.84 7.14 5.51
N TYR A 166 23.99 5.88 5.90
CA TYR A 166 23.01 4.83 5.65
C TYR A 166 22.30 4.43 6.94
N LEU A 167 21.04 4.81 7.05
CA LEU A 167 20.19 4.63 8.23
C LEU A 167 18.88 3.88 7.91
N SER A 168 18.79 3.28 6.74
CA SER A 168 17.59 2.55 6.30
C SER A 168 17.26 1.37 7.22
N GLN A 169 15.99 0.97 7.26
CA GLN A 169 15.51 -0.17 8.07
C GLN A 169 15.85 -0.02 9.56
N ASN A 170 15.36 1.07 10.15
CA ASN A 170 15.50 1.37 11.57
C ASN A 170 14.15 1.85 12.15
N LYS A 171 14.15 2.46 13.33
CA LYS A 171 12.95 2.98 14.02
C LYS A 171 13.02 4.51 14.17
N ILE A 172 13.63 5.20 13.21
CA ILE A 172 13.87 6.65 13.26
C ILE A 172 12.59 7.39 12.88
N SER A 173 12.22 8.39 13.66
CA SER A 173 11.13 9.32 13.36
C SER A 173 11.55 10.79 13.43
N ASN A 174 12.59 11.11 14.20
CA ASN A 174 13.08 12.47 14.42
C ASN A 174 14.39 12.72 13.67
N LEU A 175 14.37 13.65 12.71
CA LEU A 175 15.53 14.02 11.90
C LEU A 175 16.25 15.29 12.39
N ALA A 176 15.85 15.90 13.51
CA ALA A 176 16.49 17.12 14.03
C ALA A 176 18.03 17.00 14.14
N PRO A 177 18.61 15.86 14.55
CA PRO A 177 20.06 15.70 14.60
C PRO A 177 20.78 15.84 13.25
N LEU A 178 20.07 15.68 12.12
CA LEU A 178 20.65 15.77 10.79
C LEU A 178 20.76 17.20 10.26
N ALA A 179 20.14 18.19 10.91
CA ALA A 179 19.95 19.53 10.36
C ALA A 179 21.24 20.25 9.94
N ASN A 180 22.35 20.00 10.64
CA ASN A 180 23.62 20.70 10.40
C ASN A 180 24.66 19.86 9.66
N LEU A 181 24.28 18.67 9.17
CA LEU A 181 25.20 17.81 8.45
C LEU A 181 25.60 18.44 7.12
N SER A 182 26.84 18.19 6.74
CA SER A 182 27.40 18.62 5.46
C SER A 182 27.83 17.41 4.64
N PHE A 183 27.42 17.38 3.39
CA PHE A 183 27.70 16.34 2.41
C PHE A 183 28.54 16.91 1.26
N LEU A 184 29.63 16.23 0.91
CA LEU A 184 30.46 16.62 -0.22
C LEU A 184 29.84 16.11 -1.54
N ASP A 185 29.85 14.80 -1.71
CA ASP A 185 29.18 14.04 -2.78
C ASP A 185 28.41 12.93 -2.06
N GLY A 186 27.19 13.27 -1.65
CA GLY A 186 26.49 12.61 -0.57
C GLY A 186 25.54 11.52 -1.04
N ASP A 187 25.46 10.45 -0.26
CA ASP A 187 24.36 9.50 -0.28
C ASP A 187 23.72 9.38 1.11
N LEU A 188 22.45 9.81 1.22
CA LEU A 188 21.67 9.76 2.45
C LEU A 188 20.54 8.75 2.30
N ARG A 189 20.63 7.62 3.00
CA ARG A 189 19.60 6.57 2.98
C ARG A 189 18.82 6.54 4.28
N LEU A 190 17.53 6.82 4.22
CA LEU A 190 16.59 6.90 5.35
C LEU A 190 15.35 6.03 5.10
N SER A 191 15.37 5.17 4.07
CA SER A 191 14.21 4.36 3.71
C SER A 191 13.81 3.35 4.78
N ASN A 192 12.53 3.01 4.84
CA ASN A 192 11.98 2.04 5.79
C ASN A 192 12.24 2.46 7.26
N ASN A 193 11.65 3.60 7.61
CA ASN A 193 11.68 4.20 8.95
C ASN A 193 10.27 4.70 9.31
N GLN A 194 10.15 5.53 10.35
CA GLN A 194 8.89 6.09 10.84
C GLN A 194 8.86 7.63 10.66
N ILE A 195 9.47 8.13 9.59
CA ILE A 195 9.65 9.56 9.33
C ILE A 195 8.35 10.15 8.77
N THR A 196 7.90 11.24 9.38
CA THR A 196 6.78 12.07 8.90
C THR A 196 7.22 13.48 8.53
N ASP A 197 8.17 14.04 9.27
CA ASP A 197 8.71 15.38 9.09
C ASP A 197 10.16 15.35 8.59
N ILE A 198 10.38 15.99 7.44
CA ILE A 198 11.71 16.18 6.84
C ILE A 198 12.18 17.65 6.88
N SER A 199 11.49 18.52 7.62
CA SER A 199 11.89 19.93 7.81
C SER A 199 13.35 20.12 8.24
N PRO A 200 13.97 19.24 9.08
CA PRO A 200 15.38 19.38 9.43
C PRO A 200 16.32 19.28 8.22
N LEU A 201 15.92 18.55 7.17
CA LEU A 201 16.75 18.38 5.98
C LEU A 201 16.93 19.68 5.19
N ALA A 202 16.07 20.69 5.37
CA ALA A 202 16.19 21.98 4.70
C ALA A 202 17.49 22.74 5.01
N GLN A 203 18.19 22.36 6.09
CA GLN A 203 19.40 23.04 6.58
C GLN A 203 20.70 22.31 6.21
N ILE A 204 20.62 21.10 5.64
CA ILE A 204 21.83 20.34 5.28
C ILE A 204 22.60 21.07 4.19
N LYS A 205 23.93 20.98 4.26
CA LYS A 205 24.81 21.58 3.27
C LYS A 205 25.26 20.53 2.27
N VAL A 206 25.15 20.83 0.98
CA VAL A 206 25.59 19.93 -0.10
C VAL A 206 26.55 20.70 -1.01
N SER A 207 27.78 20.22 -1.15
CA SER A 207 28.80 20.92 -1.94
C SER A 207 28.83 20.52 -3.42
N LYS A 208 28.65 19.23 -3.76
CA LYS A 208 28.66 18.74 -5.15
C LYS A 208 27.33 18.16 -5.57
N ALA A 209 26.95 17.00 -5.04
CA ALA A 209 25.72 16.29 -5.38
C ALA A 209 25.16 15.58 -4.15
N LEU A 210 23.86 15.29 -4.18
CA LEU A 210 23.19 14.49 -3.16
C LEU A 210 22.22 13.49 -3.81
N SER A 211 22.38 12.22 -3.46
CA SER A 211 21.38 11.17 -3.59
C SER A 211 20.67 11.01 -2.25
N ILE A 212 19.34 11.00 -2.26
CA ILE A 212 18.53 10.80 -1.06
C ILE A 212 17.47 9.72 -1.27
N ASP A 213 17.35 8.82 -0.29
CA ASP A 213 16.30 7.80 -0.26
C ASP A 213 15.46 7.95 1.03
N LEU A 214 14.20 8.32 0.85
CA LEU A 214 13.16 8.52 1.84
C LEU A 214 12.02 7.49 1.69
N SER A 215 12.19 6.47 0.86
CA SER A 215 11.12 5.53 0.51
C SER A 215 10.62 4.76 1.73
N PHE A 216 9.37 4.29 1.71
CA PHE A 216 8.76 3.52 2.81
C PHE A 216 8.80 4.28 4.15
N ASN A 217 8.24 5.49 4.15
CA ASN A 217 8.04 6.33 5.32
C ASN A 217 6.58 6.85 5.32
N GLN A 218 6.30 7.92 6.06
CA GLN A 218 4.96 8.52 6.18
C GLN A 218 4.98 10.01 5.80
N ILE A 219 5.86 10.39 4.86
CA ILE A 219 6.10 11.78 4.45
C ILE A 219 4.97 12.26 3.53
N SER A 220 4.47 13.47 3.77
CA SER A 220 3.39 14.06 2.98
C SER A 220 3.84 15.16 2.02
N SER A 221 5.06 15.67 2.16
CA SER A 221 5.59 16.78 1.36
C SER A 221 7.10 16.71 1.18
N LEU A 222 7.57 17.05 -0.01
CA LEU A 222 9.00 17.22 -0.34
C LEU A 222 9.47 18.68 -0.25
N GLU A 223 8.62 19.60 0.22
CA GLU A 223 8.91 21.04 0.28
C GLU A 223 10.22 21.40 0.97
N PRO A 224 10.63 20.76 2.08
CA PRO A 224 11.89 21.07 2.75
C PRO A 224 13.14 20.87 1.87
N LEU A 225 13.06 20.08 0.81
CA LEU A 225 14.18 19.83 -0.10
C LEU A 225 14.38 20.93 -1.17
N LYS A 226 13.43 21.87 -1.30
CA LYS A 226 13.35 22.84 -2.43
C LYS A 226 14.61 23.67 -2.68
N ASN A 227 15.43 23.90 -1.65
CA ASN A 227 16.62 24.75 -1.71
C ASN A 227 17.91 23.96 -1.92
N ILE A 228 17.86 22.62 -1.91
CA ILE A 228 19.02 21.75 -2.09
C ILE A 228 19.18 21.48 -3.59
N THR A 229 19.54 22.51 -4.36
CA THR A 229 19.51 22.49 -5.83
C THR A 229 20.43 21.46 -6.49
N ASN A 230 21.36 20.90 -5.73
CA ASN A 230 22.34 19.91 -6.17
C ASN A 230 21.87 18.46 -5.94
N ILE A 231 20.61 18.25 -5.55
CA ILE A 231 20.04 16.89 -5.51
C ILE A 231 19.93 16.35 -6.95
N THR A 232 20.53 15.19 -7.18
CA THR A 232 20.52 14.49 -8.47
C THR A 232 19.54 13.32 -8.48
N LYS A 233 19.29 12.73 -7.30
CA LYS A 233 18.43 11.56 -7.11
C LYS A 233 17.56 11.69 -5.86
N ILE A 234 16.26 11.53 -6.03
CA ILE A 234 15.29 11.38 -4.93
C ILE A 234 14.57 10.05 -5.13
N LEU A 235 14.65 9.17 -4.13
CA LEU A 235 13.76 8.03 -3.98
C LEU A 235 12.83 8.32 -2.81
N ALA A 236 11.53 8.35 -3.03
CA ALA A 236 10.51 8.66 -2.03
C ALA A 236 9.22 7.85 -2.28
N ALA A 237 9.37 6.66 -2.85
CA ALA A 237 8.25 5.76 -3.10
C ALA A 237 7.61 5.30 -1.78
N ASN A 238 6.34 4.90 -1.81
CA ASN A 238 5.62 4.40 -0.62
C ASN A 238 5.61 5.42 0.52
N ASN A 239 5.01 6.58 0.25
CA ASN A 239 4.82 7.68 1.20
C ASN A 239 3.37 8.23 1.06
N GLN A 240 3.12 9.45 1.53
CA GLN A 240 1.83 10.13 1.44
C GLN A 240 1.91 11.45 0.65
N ILE A 241 2.90 11.59 -0.23
CA ILE A 241 3.19 12.82 -0.98
C ILE A 241 2.04 13.11 -1.94
N ASN A 242 1.53 14.34 -1.90
CA ASN A 242 0.38 14.75 -2.71
C ASN A 242 0.67 15.92 -3.66
N SER A 243 1.88 16.49 -3.64
CA SER A 243 2.26 17.63 -4.48
C SER A 243 3.77 17.67 -4.77
N LEU A 244 4.14 18.15 -5.96
CA LEU A 244 5.52 18.41 -6.40
C LEU A 244 5.81 19.92 -6.60
N GLN A 245 4.93 20.82 -6.16
CA GLN A 245 5.04 22.28 -6.41
C GLN A 245 6.41 22.88 -6.04
N SER A 246 7.06 22.32 -5.01
CA SER A 246 8.33 22.79 -4.48
C SER A 246 9.57 22.24 -5.21
N MET A 247 9.39 21.47 -6.29
CA MET A 247 10.48 20.81 -7.01
C MET A 247 11.04 21.63 -8.19
N SER A 248 10.48 22.80 -8.47
CA SER A 248 10.81 23.60 -9.67
C SER A 248 12.25 24.12 -9.70
N ASN A 249 12.90 24.19 -8.53
CA ASN A 249 14.29 24.61 -8.35
C ASN A 249 15.31 23.48 -8.49
N LEU A 250 14.89 22.21 -8.46
CA LEU A 250 15.81 21.05 -8.48
C LEU A 250 16.24 20.70 -9.91
N LYS A 251 17.01 21.57 -10.53
CA LYS A 251 17.42 21.44 -11.94
C LYS A 251 18.42 20.32 -12.21
N ALA A 252 19.13 19.85 -11.18
CA ALA A 252 20.12 18.77 -11.28
C ALA A 252 19.50 17.37 -11.23
N ILE A 253 18.19 17.25 -10.96
CA ILE A 253 17.54 15.96 -10.81
C ILE A 253 17.50 15.20 -12.13
N HIS A 254 17.93 13.94 -12.10
CA HIS A 254 17.78 13.02 -13.22
C HIS A 254 17.18 11.67 -12.79
N THR A 255 17.10 11.40 -11.48
CA THR A 255 16.35 10.27 -10.93
C THR A 255 15.31 10.75 -9.92
N LEU A 256 14.04 10.43 -10.16
CA LEU A 256 12.94 10.74 -9.25
C LEU A 256 12.00 9.55 -9.17
N ASP A 257 11.91 8.93 -7.99
CA ASP A 257 10.91 7.90 -7.71
C ASP A 257 9.96 8.39 -6.63
N VAL A 258 8.72 8.67 -7.02
CA VAL A 258 7.61 9.04 -6.14
C VAL A 258 6.43 8.11 -6.37
N GLY A 259 6.72 6.86 -6.73
CA GLY A 259 5.71 5.80 -6.87
C GLY A 259 4.95 5.54 -5.56
N TYR A 260 3.74 4.99 -5.63
CA TYR A 260 2.94 4.64 -4.44
C TYR A 260 2.75 5.82 -3.47
N ASN A 261 2.23 6.93 -4.01
CA ASN A 261 1.95 8.17 -3.27
C ASN A 261 0.50 8.63 -3.55
N LYS A 262 0.20 9.91 -3.33
CA LYS A 262 -1.13 10.52 -3.48
C LYS A 262 -1.13 11.66 -4.51
N LEU A 263 -0.21 11.65 -5.48
CA LEU A 263 -0.08 12.70 -6.49
C LEU A 263 -1.27 12.69 -7.46
N THR A 264 -1.74 13.88 -7.84
CA THR A 264 -2.80 14.06 -8.85
C THR A 264 -2.34 14.78 -10.11
N SER A 265 -1.20 15.46 -10.05
CA SER A 265 -0.51 16.08 -11.18
C SER A 265 1.01 16.08 -10.95
N LEU A 266 1.75 16.41 -12.00
CA LEU A 266 3.20 16.64 -11.94
C LEU A 266 3.55 18.14 -11.82
N ASP A 267 2.59 18.98 -11.46
CA ASP A 267 2.82 20.42 -11.36
C ASP A 267 3.89 20.76 -10.31
N GLY A 268 4.81 21.64 -10.69
CA GLY A 268 6.02 21.97 -9.93
C GLY A 268 7.26 21.21 -10.35
N LEU A 269 7.14 20.14 -11.12
CA LEU A 269 8.30 19.46 -11.70
C LEU A 269 8.84 20.25 -12.90
N ASN A 270 10.15 20.50 -12.92
CA ASN A 270 10.81 21.27 -13.98
C ASN A 270 12.01 20.51 -14.56
N LEU A 271 11.81 19.88 -15.73
CA LEU A 271 12.81 19.06 -16.41
C LEU A 271 13.28 19.77 -17.68
N THR A 272 14.34 20.59 -17.61
CA THR A 272 14.72 21.47 -18.72
C THR A 272 15.84 20.95 -19.61
N ASN A 273 16.58 19.92 -19.18
CA ASN A 273 17.72 19.42 -19.95
C ASN A 273 17.33 18.20 -20.79
N GLY A 274 16.89 18.45 -22.02
CA GLY A 274 16.47 17.43 -22.97
C GLY A 274 17.55 16.42 -23.40
N SER A 275 18.83 16.64 -23.06
CA SER A 275 19.93 15.68 -23.29
C SER A 275 20.15 14.71 -22.11
N THR A 276 19.53 14.98 -20.96
CA THR A 276 19.64 14.12 -19.78
C THR A 276 18.86 12.83 -20.02
N ARG A 277 19.47 11.69 -19.68
CA ARG A 277 18.75 10.43 -19.55
C ARG A 277 18.07 10.39 -18.19
N TYR A 278 16.75 10.49 -18.18
CA TYR A 278 15.96 10.48 -16.95
C TYR A 278 15.59 9.06 -16.50
N SER A 279 15.48 8.85 -15.19
CA SER A 279 14.88 7.66 -14.56
C SER A 279 13.75 8.15 -13.64
N LEU A 280 12.51 8.09 -14.13
CA LEU A 280 11.36 8.66 -13.43
C LEU A 280 10.33 7.58 -13.13
N SER A 281 9.91 7.49 -11.88
CA SER A 281 8.85 6.59 -11.43
C SER A 281 7.77 7.39 -10.71
N PHE A 282 6.57 7.36 -11.28
CA PHE A 282 5.37 8.01 -10.77
C PHE A 282 4.22 7.01 -10.61
N ASN A 283 4.51 5.71 -10.67
CA ASN A 283 3.51 4.66 -10.70
C ASN A 283 2.64 4.63 -9.44
N ASN A 284 1.44 4.07 -9.55
CA ASN A 284 0.52 3.90 -8.41
C ASN A 284 0.23 5.23 -7.68
N ASN A 285 -0.14 6.24 -8.47
CA ASN A 285 -0.62 7.54 -8.00
C ASN A 285 -2.03 7.80 -8.60
N ARG A 286 -2.48 9.05 -8.65
CA ARG A 286 -3.73 9.48 -9.30
C ARG A 286 -3.47 10.58 -10.34
N ILE A 287 -2.31 10.53 -11.00
CA ILE A 287 -1.88 11.57 -11.94
C ILE A 287 -2.73 11.51 -13.20
N SER A 288 -3.34 12.63 -13.59
CA SER A 288 -4.13 12.73 -14.83
C SER A 288 -3.46 13.53 -15.95
N THR A 289 -2.48 14.37 -15.62
CA THR A 289 -1.76 15.23 -16.56
C THR A 289 -0.24 15.10 -16.40
N ILE A 290 0.48 15.11 -17.53
CA ILE A 290 1.94 14.89 -17.57
C ILE A 290 2.67 15.93 -18.44
N ASN A 291 2.15 17.15 -18.53
CA ASN A 291 2.69 18.21 -19.39
C ASN A 291 4.16 18.55 -19.07
N GLN A 292 4.56 18.40 -17.81
CA GLN A 292 5.93 18.60 -17.33
C GLN A 292 6.94 17.62 -17.94
N LEU A 293 6.48 16.53 -18.57
CA LEU A 293 7.34 15.56 -19.24
C LEU A 293 7.58 15.88 -20.72
N SER A 294 7.03 16.99 -21.25
CA SER A 294 7.03 17.32 -22.68
C SER A 294 8.40 17.56 -23.32
N SER A 295 9.40 17.90 -22.51
CA SER A 295 10.79 18.14 -22.91
C SER A 295 11.65 16.88 -22.92
N ILE A 296 11.17 15.76 -22.36
CA ILE A 296 11.97 14.55 -22.22
C ILE A 296 12.14 13.89 -23.59
N THR A 297 13.41 13.64 -23.95
CA THR A 297 13.74 12.90 -25.18
C THR A 297 14.32 11.51 -24.90
N THR A 298 14.88 11.26 -23.72
CA THR A 298 15.53 10.00 -23.38
C THR A 298 15.32 9.67 -21.91
N GLY A 299 14.92 8.44 -21.61
CA GLY A 299 14.78 7.99 -20.23
C GLY A 299 13.90 6.77 -20.06
N ASP A 300 13.91 6.25 -18.84
CA ASP A 300 13.01 5.20 -18.37
C ASP A 300 11.95 5.86 -17.49
N ILE A 301 10.68 5.79 -17.93
CA ILE A 301 9.56 6.50 -17.31
C ILE A 301 8.48 5.48 -16.95
N ASP A 302 8.22 5.30 -15.67
CA ASP A 302 7.11 4.50 -15.16
C ASP A 302 5.94 5.41 -14.73
N LEU A 303 4.85 5.32 -15.49
CA LEU A 303 3.59 6.02 -15.27
C LEU A 303 2.45 5.02 -14.99
N SER A 304 2.75 3.75 -14.76
CA SER A 304 1.75 2.70 -14.59
C SER A 304 0.80 2.97 -13.42
N ASN A 305 -0.43 2.48 -13.52
CA ASN A 305 -1.49 2.64 -12.51
C ASN A 305 -1.69 4.11 -12.10
N ASN A 306 -1.97 4.96 -13.10
CA ASN A 306 -2.35 6.35 -12.97
C ASN A 306 -3.61 6.61 -13.82
N LEU A 307 -3.97 7.89 -14.00
CA LEU A 307 -5.19 8.36 -14.66
C LEU A 307 -4.92 9.06 -15.97
N ILE A 308 -3.82 8.69 -16.62
CA ILE A 308 -3.31 9.40 -17.78
C ILE A 308 -4.11 8.93 -18.99
N MET A 309 -4.88 9.84 -19.58
CA MET A 309 -5.59 9.58 -20.83
C MET A 309 -4.78 9.99 -22.06
N ASP A 310 -3.93 11.01 -21.92
CA ASP A 310 -3.20 11.63 -23.02
C ASP A 310 -1.68 11.59 -22.76
N ILE A 311 -0.95 10.87 -23.63
CA ILE A 311 0.50 10.79 -23.60
C ILE A 311 1.19 11.67 -24.65
N THR A 312 0.48 12.58 -25.30
CA THR A 312 1.04 13.53 -26.28
C THR A 312 2.28 14.27 -25.79
N PRO A 313 2.42 14.66 -24.50
CA PRO A 313 3.66 15.22 -24.00
C PRO A 313 4.90 14.35 -24.28
N LEU A 314 4.76 13.02 -24.26
CA LEU A 314 5.88 12.10 -24.46
C LEU A 314 6.19 11.79 -25.94
N LYS A 315 5.47 12.36 -26.90
CA LYS A 315 5.61 12.04 -28.34
C LYS A 315 7.02 12.27 -28.91
N ASN A 316 7.84 13.07 -28.24
CA ASN A 316 9.19 13.44 -28.69
C ASN A 316 10.29 12.54 -28.10
N MET A 317 9.94 11.53 -27.31
CA MET A 317 10.91 10.54 -26.86
C MET A 317 11.59 9.86 -28.06
N LYS A 318 12.89 9.62 -27.91
CA LYS A 318 13.80 9.05 -28.90
C LYS A 318 14.38 7.70 -28.45
N SER A 319 14.56 7.49 -27.15
CA SER A 319 15.08 6.22 -26.61
C SER A 319 14.66 5.99 -25.15
N GLY A 320 14.69 4.73 -24.72
CA GLY A 320 14.38 4.31 -23.35
C GLY A 320 13.11 3.48 -23.26
N SER A 321 12.47 3.54 -22.09
CA SER A 321 11.34 2.67 -21.72
C SER A 321 10.18 3.50 -21.16
N LEU A 322 8.96 3.13 -21.50
CA LEU A 322 7.74 3.78 -21.05
C LEU A 322 6.74 2.75 -20.55
N TYR A 323 6.36 2.83 -19.28
CA TYR A 323 5.38 1.92 -18.67
C TYR A 323 4.08 2.68 -18.43
N LEU A 324 3.00 2.24 -19.07
CA LEU A 324 1.68 2.88 -19.08
C LEU A 324 0.56 1.93 -18.65
N SER A 325 0.87 0.67 -18.37
CA SER A 325 -0.12 -0.33 -17.93
C SER A 325 -0.98 0.21 -16.78
N GLY A 326 -2.29 -0.03 -16.85
CA GLY A 326 -3.24 0.47 -15.85
C GLY A 326 -3.57 1.97 -15.98
N ASN A 327 -3.44 2.58 -17.15
CA ASN A 327 -3.95 3.94 -17.43
C ASN A 327 -5.15 3.91 -18.41
N PRO A 328 -6.11 4.85 -18.29
CA PRO A 328 -7.25 5.01 -19.21
C PRO A 328 -6.87 5.69 -20.54
N LEU A 329 -5.89 5.15 -21.25
CA LEU A 329 -5.33 5.78 -22.46
C LEU A 329 -6.38 5.97 -23.56
N ASN A 330 -6.44 7.18 -24.12
CA ASN A 330 -7.33 7.48 -25.24
C ASN A 330 -6.81 6.91 -26.58
N LYS A 331 -7.65 6.96 -27.62
CA LYS A 331 -7.31 6.46 -28.96
C LYS A 331 -6.07 7.16 -29.56
N GLU A 332 -5.91 8.46 -29.33
CA GLU A 332 -4.77 9.25 -29.82
C GLU A 332 -3.45 8.76 -29.21
N SER A 333 -3.46 8.44 -27.92
CA SER A 333 -2.33 7.85 -27.20
C SER A 333 -1.89 6.52 -27.81
N THR A 334 -2.83 5.71 -28.34
CA THR A 334 -2.47 4.45 -29.02
C THR A 334 -1.62 4.69 -30.26
N ALA A 335 -1.94 5.69 -31.08
CA ALA A 335 -1.13 6.04 -32.27
C ALA A 335 0.25 6.60 -31.88
N ILE A 336 0.33 7.32 -30.76
CA ILE A 336 1.61 7.78 -30.22
C ILE A 336 2.45 6.58 -29.77
N ILE A 337 1.87 5.59 -29.09
CA ILE A 337 2.57 4.37 -28.67
C ILE A 337 3.18 3.64 -29.88
N GLU A 338 2.43 3.47 -30.97
CA GLU A 338 2.92 2.85 -32.20
C GLU A 338 4.10 3.65 -32.79
N THR A 339 4.00 4.98 -32.77
CA THR A 339 5.08 5.89 -33.20
C THR A 339 6.32 5.75 -32.32
N LEU A 340 6.17 5.65 -31.01
CA LEU A 340 7.29 5.47 -30.08
C LEU A 340 7.95 4.10 -30.27
N ARG A 341 7.16 3.03 -30.40
CA ARG A 341 7.66 1.68 -30.64
C ARG A 341 8.42 1.55 -31.97
N SER A 342 7.96 2.21 -33.04
CA SER A 342 8.68 2.20 -34.32
C SER A 342 10.05 2.89 -34.26
N ARG A 343 10.28 3.75 -33.26
CA ARG A 343 11.59 4.34 -32.93
C ARG A 343 12.47 3.46 -32.03
N GLY A 344 12.01 2.27 -31.65
CA GLY A 344 12.75 1.35 -30.78
C GLY A 344 12.57 1.62 -29.29
N ILE A 345 11.60 2.43 -28.88
CA ILE A 345 11.26 2.65 -27.46
C ILE A 345 10.45 1.46 -26.97
N TYR A 346 10.86 0.87 -25.84
CA TYR A 346 10.04 -0.14 -25.18
C TYR A 346 8.83 0.55 -24.56
N VAL A 347 7.62 0.13 -24.94
CA VAL A 347 6.38 0.64 -24.34
C VAL A 347 5.58 -0.52 -23.79
N ASP A 348 5.48 -0.60 -22.46
CA ASP A 348 4.56 -1.49 -21.78
C ASP A 348 3.20 -0.80 -21.60
N TYR A 349 2.15 -1.40 -22.15
CA TYR A 349 0.78 -0.94 -21.94
C TYR A 349 -0.19 -2.11 -22.10
N GLU A 350 -1.27 -2.09 -21.33
CA GLU A 350 -2.32 -3.10 -21.38
C GLU A 350 -3.63 -2.44 -21.87
N ILE A 351 -4.19 -2.96 -22.96
CA ILE A 351 -5.55 -2.58 -23.39
C ILE A 351 -6.53 -3.51 -22.67
N ILE A 352 -7.15 -3.04 -21.60
CA ILE A 352 -8.25 -3.75 -20.96
C ILE A 352 -9.53 -3.35 -21.68
N LYS A 353 -10.04 -4.23 -22.55
CA LYS A 353 -11.33 -4.07 -23.22
C LYS A 353 -12.36 -4.98 -22.56
N PRO A 354 -13.12 -4.49 -21.56
CA PRO A 354 -14.15 -5.31 -20.93
C PRO A 354 -15.27 -5.63 -21.93
N SER A 355 -15.81 -6.84 -21.85
CA SER A 355 -17.07 -7.18 -22.50
C SER A 355 -18.22 -6.53 -21.73
N VAL A 356 -19.04 -5.74 -22.42
CA VAL A 356 -20.18 -5.04 -21.80
C VAL A 356 -21.50 -5.66 -22.23
N THR A 357 -22.23 -6.19 -21.26
CA THR A 357 -23.61 -6.69 -21.43
C THR A 357 -24.59 -5.76 -20.74
N ARG A 358 -25.83 -5.69 -21.22
CA ARG A 358 -26.90 -4.86 -20.62
C ARG A 358 -28.10 -5.73 -20.28
N LEU A 359 -28.56 -5.64 -19.03
CA LEU A 359 -29.81 -6.21 -18.56
C LEU A 359 -30.79 -5.06 -18.30
N SER A 360 -31.80 -4.95 -19.16
CA SER A 360 -32.72 -3.82 -19.15
C SER A 360 -34.03 -4.15 -19.82
N GLY A 361 -35.08 -3.40 -19.48
CA GLY A 361 -36.23 -3.21 -20.35
C GLY A 361 -36.72 -1.76 -20.35
N LEU A 362 -37.94 -1.54 -20.84
CA LEU A 362 -38.52 -0.19 -20.99
C LEU A 362 -38.84 0.46 -19.64
N SER A 363 -39.09 -0.35 -18.62
CA SER A 363 -39.34 0.08 -17.25
C SER A 363 -38.48 -0.70 -16.24
N ARG A 364 -38.48 -0.22 -14.99
CA ARG A 364 -37.85 -0.93 -13.85
C ARG A 364 -38.40 -2.35 -13.63
N PHE A 365 -39.68 -2.57 -13.97
CA PHE A 365 -40.30 -3.91 -13.88
C PHE A 365 -39.67 -4.83 -14.92
N ASP A 366 -39.49 -4.34 -16.15
CA ASP A 366 -38.89 -5.09 -17.24
C ASP A 366 -37.40 -5.35 -16.99
N THR A 367 -36.68 -4.39 -16.40
CA THR A 367 -35.30 -4.60 -15.94
C THR A 367 -35.23 -5.69 -14.87
N ALA A 368 -36.12 -5.67 -13.86
CA ALA A 368 -36.17 -6.72 -12.85
C ALA A 368 -36.44 -8.11 -13.45
N ILE A 369 -37.31 -8.18 -14.46
CA ILE A 369 -37.61 -9.40 -15.23
C ILE A 369 -36.38 -9.85 -16.03
N ALA A 370 -35.66 -8.93 -16.69
CA ALA A 370 -34.44 -9.24 -17.43
C ALA A 370 -33.35 -9.80 -16.50
N VAL A 371 -33.18 -9.20 -15.32
CA VAL A 371 -32.28 -9.70 -14.26
C VAL A 371 -32.71 -11.09 -13.79
N ALA A 372 -33.99 -11.30 -13.52
CA ALA A 372 -34.51 -12.60 -13.11
C ALA A 372 -34.26 -13.69 -14.17
N ARG A 373 -34.52 -13.41 -15.44
CA ARG A 373 -34.26 -14.36 -16.54
C ARG A 373 -32.77 -14.65 -16.73
N ALA A 374 -31.90 -13.66 -16.49
CA ALA A 374 -30.46 -13.84 -16.59
C ALA A 374 -29.87 -14.68 -15.44
N GLY A 375 -30.49 -14.66 -14.26
CA GLY A 375 -29.97 -15.34 -13.07
C GLY A 375 -30.64 -16.67 -12.72
N TRP A 376 -31.84 -16.93 -13.24
CA TRP A 376 -32.69 -18.04 -12.84
C TRP A 376 -33.44 -18.65 -14.02
N THR A 377 -33.22 -19.94 -14.25
CA THR A 377 -34.06 -20.78 -15.12
C THR A 377 -35.29 -21.29 -14.37
N SER A 378 -35.19 -21.44 -13.05
CA SER A 378 -36.29 -21.73 -12.12
C SER A 378 -35.99 -21.09 -10.75
N ALA A 379 -37.03 -20.85 -9.96
CA ALA A 379 -36.89 -20.38 -8.59
C ALA A 379 -38.09 -20.82 -7.75
N ASP A 380 -37.85 -21.59 -6.67
CA ASP A 380 -38.93 -22.03 -5.77
C ASP A 380 -39.59 -20.87 -5.02
N THR A 381 -38.82 -19.81 -4.76
CA THR A 381 -39.27 -18.60 -4.07
C THR A 381 -39.00 -17.37 -4.93
N VAL A 382 -39.94 -16.42 -4.92
CA VAL A 382 -39.73 -15.06 -5.44
C VAL A 382 -39.89 -14.04 -4.32
N ILE A 383 -39.10 -12.96 -4.35
CA ILE A 383 -39.30 -11.82 -3.46
C ILE A 383 -40.01 -10.72 -4.21
N ILE A 384 -41.11 -10.22 -3.67
CA ILE A 384 -41.94 -9.18 -4.27
C ILE A 384 -41.78 -7.90 -3.45
N THR A 385 -41.41 -6.81 -4.12
CA THR A 385 -41.33 -5.48 -3.48
C THR A 385 -41.93 -4.40 -4.39
N ARG A 386 -42.32 -3.28 -3.79
CA ARG A 386 -42.89 -2.15 -4.52
C ARG A 386 -41.87 -1.56 -5.48
N GLY A 387 -42.31 -1.14 -6.67
CA GLY A 387 -41.46 -0.54 -7.68
C GLY A 387 -41.10 0.94 -7.52
N TYR A 388 -41.58 1.71 -6.53
CA TYR A 388 -41.40 3.19 -6.53
C TYR A 388 -40.81 3.79 -5.25
N ASP A 389 -40.84 3.06 -4.13
CA ASP A 389 -40.26 3.47 -2.84
C ASP A 389 -39.79 2.18 -2.14
N PHE A 390 -38.48 2.08 -1.89
CA PHE A 390 -37.81 0.78 -1.66
C PHE A 390 -37.01 0.62 -0.35
N PRO A 391 -37.25 1.37 0.74
CA PRO A 391 -36.43 1.23 1.93
C PRO A 391 -36.49 -0.20 2.51
N ASP A 392 -37.64 -0.85 2.36
CA ASP A 392 -37.90 -2.22 2.80
C ASP A 392 -37.14 -3.27 1.97
N ALA A 393 -36.76 -2.95 0.73
CA ALA A 393 -36.17 -3.92 -0.20
C ALA A 393 -34.64 -3.97 -0.12
N LEU A 394 -33.99 -2.91 0.34
CA LEU A 394 -32.54 -2.85 0.44
C LEU A 394 -31.99 -3.98 1.32
N ALA A 395 -32.68 -4.28 2.43
CA ALA A 395 -32.32 -5.35 3.34
C ALA A 395 -32.59 -6.75 2.78
N ALA A 396 -33.26 -6.87 1.64
CA ALA A 396 -33.69 -8.13 1.07
C ALA A 396 -32.57 -8.93 0.41
N ALA A 397 -31.52 -8.27 -0.08
CA ALA A 397 -30.52 -8.95 -0.92
C ALA A 397 -29.88 -10.18 -0.25
N PRO A 398 -29.51 -10.16 1.05
CA PRO A 398 -29.03 -11.35 1.73
C PRO A 398 -30.07 -12.47 1.85
N LEU A 399 -31.34 -12.14 2.13
CA LEU A 399 -32.42 -13.12 2.21
C LEU A 399 -32.72 -13.73 0.84
N ALA A 400 -32.80 -12.89 -0.19
CA ALA A 400 -33.00 -13.29 -1.59
C ALA A 400 -31.89 -14.26 -2.04
N TYR A 401 -30.64 -13.92 -1.75
CA TYR A 401 -29.48 -14.76 -2.06
C TYR A 401 -29.53 -16.09 -1.33
N LYS A 402 -29.80 -16.10 -0.02
CA LYS A 402 -29.94 -17.33 0.78
C LYS A 402 -31.01 -18.26 0.23
N LEU A 403 -32.12 -17.70 -0.25
CA LEU A 403 -33.24 -18.46 -0.82
C LEU A 403 -33.06 -18.77 -2.32
N ASN A 404 -31.95 -18.36 -2.94
CA ASN A 404 -31.74 -18.39 -4.39
C ASN A 404 -32.97 -17.83 -5.15
N ALA A 405 -33.50 -16.71 -4.70
CA ALA A 405 -34.73 -16.10 -5.18
C ALA A 405 -34.45 -14.77 -5.91
N PRO A 406 -35.07 -14.50 -7.07
CA PRO A 406 -35.03 -13.17 -7.68
C PRO A 406 -35.90 -12.18 -6.90
N ILE A 407 -35.51 -10.90 -6.92
CA ILE A 407 -36.35 -9.79 -6.47
C ILE A 407 -37.10 -9.24 -7.68
N LEU A 408 -38.43 -9.32 -7.64
CA LEU A 408 -39.34 -8.81 -8.65
C LEU A 408 -40.12 -7.61 -8.12
N LEU A 409 -40.53 -6.73 -9.04
CA LEU A 409 -41.19 -5.48 -8.71
C LEU A 409 -42.70 -5.56 -9.00
N THR A 410 -43.48 -4.91 -8.14
CA THR A 410 -44.93 -4.75 -8.31
C THR A 410 -45.37 -3.29 -8.23
N GLN A 411 -46.49 -2.96 -8.87
CA GLN A 411 -47.21 -1.72 -8.58
C GLN A 411 -47.96 -1.87 -7.25
N THR A 412 -48.51 -0.78 -6.72
CA THR A 412 -49.26 -0.81 -5.45
C THR A 412 -50.43 -1.79 -5.52
N GLU A 413 -51.20 -1.75 -6.62
CA GLU A 413 -52.47 -2.48 -6.73
C GLU A 413 -52.42 -3.75 -7.59
N GLY A 414 -51.30 -4.03 -8.27
CA GLY A 414 -51.21 -5.17 -9.18
C GLY A 414 -49.80 -5.51 -9.64
N LEU A 415 -49.55 -6.78 -9.91
CA LEU A 415 -48.40 -7.23 -10.68
C LEU A 415 -48.65 -6.88 -12.16
N THR A 416 -47.61 -6.45 -12.86
CA THR A 416 -47.70 -6.27 -14.31
C THR A 416 -47.91 -7.63 -14.99
N PRO A 417 -48.54 -7.68 -16.18
CA PRO A 417 -48.70 -8.94 -16.92
C PRO A 417 -47.39 -9.71 -17.12
N ASP A 418 -46.29 -9.00 -17.40
CA ASP A 418 -44.98 -9.61 -17.59
C ASP A 418 -44.36 -10.11 -16.28
N THR A 419 -44.56 -9.42 -15.15
CA THR A 419 -44.14 -9.94 -13.84
C THR A 419 -44.90 -11.21 -13.50
N LYS A 420 -46.22 -11.26 -13.75
CA LYS A 420 -47.03 -12.49 -13.56
C LYS A 420 -46.50 -13.64 -14.41
N LYS A 421 -46.19 -13.36 -15.68
CA LYS A 421 -45.61 -14.34 -16.60
C LYS A 421 -44.27 -14.86 -16.09
N VAL A 422 -43.35 -13.99 -15.64
CA VAL A 422 -42.03 -14.45 -15.17
C VAL A 422 -42.14 -15.30 -13.89
N ILE A 423 -43.04 -14.98 -12.97
CA ILE A 423 -43.28 -15.78 -11.76
C ILE A 423 -43.74 -17.19 -12.13
N LYS A 424 -44.65 -17.30 -13.10
CA LYS A 424 -45.14 -18.58 -13.62
C LYS A 424 -44.05 -19.35 -14.36
N ASP A 425 -43.30 -18.68 -15.24
CA ASP A 425 -42.20 -19.29 -16.02
C ASP A 425 -41.10 -19.83 -15.09
N LEU A 426 -40.81 -19.15 -13.97
CA LEU A 426 -39.86 -19.61 -12.96
C LEU A 426 -40.36 -20.81 -12.13
N GLY A 427 -41.66 -21.12 -12.21
CA GLY A 427 -42.28 -22.22 -11.46
C GLY A 427 -42.42 -21.95 -9.96
N ALA A 428 -42.43 -20.69 -9.53
CA ALA A 428 -42.39 -20.33 -8.12
C ALA A 428 -43.57 -20.89 -7.32
N LYS A 429 -43.27 -21.46 -6.16
CA LYS A 429 -44.25 -22.02 -5.21
C LYS A 429 -44.41 -21.20 -3.95
N ASN A 430 -43.41 -20.37 -3.65
CA ASN A 430 -43.37 -19.49 -2.51
C ASN A 430 -43.17 -18.04 -2.94
N ALA A 431 -43.77 -17.10 -2.22
CA ALA A 431 -43.47 -15.69 -2.38
C ALA A 431 -43.27 -15.01 -1.02
N ILE A 432 -42.30 -14.10 -0.95
CA ILE A 432 -42.11 -13.21 0.18
C ILE A 432 -42.39 -11.79 -0.28
N ILE A 433 -43.41 -11.16 0.28
CA ILE A 433 -43.78 -9.77 0.00
C ILE A 433 -43.10 -8.88 1.04
N LEU A 434 -42.37 -7.87 0.59
CA LEU A 434 -41.70 -6.89 1.43
C LEU A 434 -42.46 -5.56 1.42
N GLY A 435 -43.03 -5.20 2.57
CA GLY A 435 -43.79 -3.97 2.73
C GLY A 435 -45.26 -4.20 3.07
N GLY A 436 -45.83 -3.23 3.78
CA GLY A 436 -47.17 -3.32 4.33
C GLY A 436 -48.30 -3.23 3.28
N PRO A 437 -49.54 -3.56 3.65
CA PRO A 437 -50.70 -3.52 2.76
C PRO A 437 -50.98 -2.16 2.12
N LEU A 438 -50.53 -1.05 2.73
CA LEU A 438 -50.71 0.31 2.19
C LEU A 438 -49.80 0.62 0.99
N VAL A 439 -48.68 -0.08 0.87
CA VAL A 439 -47.68 0.15 -0.19
C VAL A 439 -47.68 -0.98 -1.22
N ILE A 440 -48.13 -2.16 -0.83
CA ILE A 440 -48.38 -3.33 -1.70
C ILE A 440 -49.70 -3.94 -1.24
N SER A 441 -50.77 -3.78 -2.02
CA SER A 441 -52.12 -4.16 -1.62
C SER A 441 -52.23 -5.67 -1.34
N LYS A 442 -53.26 -6.05 -0.57
CA LYS A 442 -53.59 -7.46 -0.35
C LYS A 442 -53.99 -8.19 -1.64
N GLY A 443 -54.43 -7.45 -2.66
CA GLY A 443 -54.75 -8.01 -3.98
C GLY A 443 -53.58 -8.77 -4.62
N ILE A 444 -52.35 -8.34 -4.34
CA ILE A 444 -51.13 -9.02 -4.82
C ILE A 444 -51.02 -10.46 -4.29
N GLU A 445 -51.46 -10.72 -3.06
CA GLU A 445 -51.47 -12.08 -2.49
C GLU A 445 -52.43 -12.98 -3.27
N THR A 446 -53.60 -12.45 -3.61
CA THR A 446 -54.58 -13.13 -4.46
C THR A 446 -54.01 -13.40 -5.85
N GLU A 447 -53.39 -12.40 -6.48
CA GLU A 447 -52.77 -12.58 -7.81
C GLU A 447 -51.69 -13.67 -7.79
N LEU A 448 -50.80 -13.66 -6.79
CA LEU A 448 -49.76 -14.68 -6.62
C LEU A 448 -50.38 -16.09 -6.44
N ALA A 449 -51.43 -16.21 -5.63
CA ALA A 449 -52.13 -17.48 -5.42
C ALA A 449 -52.73 -18.02 -6.74
N THR A 450 -53.29 -17.14 -7.60
CA THR A 450 -53.82 -17.56 -8.92
C THR A 450 -52.74 -18.04 -9.89
N LEU A 451 -51.47 -17.66 -9.66
CA LEU A 451 -50.31 -18.14 -10.44
C LEU A 451 -49.77 -19.49 -9.92
N GLY A 452 -50.37 -20.08 -8.88
CA GLY A 452 -49.92 -21.33 -8.27
C GLY A 452 -48.82 -21.17 -7.22
N VAL A 453 -48.67 -19.96 -6.67
CA VAL A 453 -47.83 -19.69 -5.49
C VAL A 453 -48.64 -20.00 -4.24
N ASN A 454 -48.33 -21.12 -3.60
CA ASN A 454 -49.16 -21.68 -2.52
C ASN A 454 -48.76 -21.18 -1.13
N LYS A 455 -47.54 -20.68 -0.97
CA LYS A 455 -47.03 -20.18 0.31
C LYS A 455 -46.60 -18.72 0.16
N ILE A 456 -47.42 -17.82 0.67
CA ILE A 456 -47.19 -16.37 0.58
C ILE A 456 -46.96 -15.84 2.00
N GLU A 457 -45.82 -15.19 2.20
CA GLU A 457 -45.43 -14.59 3.47
C GLU A 457 -45.20 -13.09 3.26
N ARG A 458 -45.67 -12.25 4.19
CA ARG A 458 -45.43 -10.81 4.13
C ARG A 458 -44.55 -10.39 5.30
N LEU A 459 -43.42 -9.76 4.98
CA LEU A 459 -42.52 -9.15 5.95
C LEU A 459 -42.73 -7.64 5.89
N ALA A 460 -43.42 -7.10 6.88
CA ALA A 460 -43.77 -5.69 6.96
C ALA A 460 -43.84 -5.23 8.41
N GLY A 461 -42.98 -4.28 8.76
CA GLY A 461 -43.05 -3.58 10.04
C GLY A 461 -43.85 -2.28 9.93
N LYS A 462 -44.01 -1.59 11.07
CA LYS A 462 -44.62 -0.24 11.14
C LYS A 462 -43.78 0.83 10.43
N ASN A 463 -42.50 0.54 10.22
CA ASN A 463 -41.54 1.41 9.55
C ASN A 463 -40.42 0.56 8.91
N ARG A 464 -39.55 1.21 8.14
CA ARG A 464 -38.44 0.56 7.42
C ARG A 464 -37.43 -0.15 8.31
N TYR A 465 -37.21 0.34 9.53
CA TYR A 465 -36.25 -0.25 10.48
C TYR A 465 -36.77 -1.60 11.01
N GLU A 466 -38.07 -1.65 11.30
CA GLU A 466 -38.74 -2.89 11.71
C GLU A 466 -38.83 -3.88 10.54
N THR A 467 -39.18 -3.44 9.32
CA THR A 467 -39.16 -4.33 8.14
C THR A 467 -37.78 -4.93 7.90
N ALA A 468 -36.70 -4.13 7.97
CA ALA A 468 -35.32 -4.63 7.86
C ALA A 468 -34.97 -5.63 8.97
N SER A 469 -35.45 -5.41 10.20
CA SER A 469 -35.25 -6.33 11.32
C SER A 469 -35.98 -7.66 11.12
N LEU A 470 -37.21 -7.64 10.60
CA LEU A 470 -37.97 -8.85 10.24
C LEU A 470 -37.29 -9.64 9.11
N ILE A 471 -36.74 -8.95 8.11
CA ILE A 471 -35.95 -9.58 7.04
C ILE A 471 -34.68 -10.22 7.61
N ALA A 472 -33.99 -9.54 8.52
CA ALA A 472 -32.81 -10.08 9.20
C ALA A 472 -33.13 -11.29 10.09
N GLU A 473 -34.27 -11.27 10.79
CA GLU A 473 -34.76 -12.41 11.57
C GLU A 473 -35.07 -13.61 10.66
N LYS A 474 -35.74 -13.36 9.52
CA LYS A 474 -36.03 -14.39 8.52
C LYS A 474 -34.77 -14.96 7.87
N LEU A 475 -33.76 -14.11 7.62
CA LEU A 475 -32.45 -14.52 7.12
C LEU A 475 -31.82 -15.53 8.10
N GLY A 476 -31.93 -15.29 9.41
CA GLY A 476 -31.46 -16.19 10.45
C GLY A 476 -29.94 -16.38 10.45
N GLY A 477 -29.47 -17.46 11.09
CA GLY A 477 -28.03 -17.81 11.16
C GLY A 477 -27.21 -16.97 12.15
N ASN A 478 -27.73 -15.83 12.63
CA ASN A 478 -27.14 -14.96 13.65
C ASN A 478 -25.63 -14.69 13.46
N PRO A 479 -25.17 -14.24 12.27
CA PRO A 479 -23.76 -13.96 12.05
C PRO A 479 -23.24 -12.90 13.02
N GLU A 480 -21.97 -13.00 13.42
CA GLU A 480 -21.35 -12.02 14.34
C GLU A 480 -21.18 -10.62 13.71
N THR A 481 -21.32 -10.52 12.38
CA THR A 481 -21.22 -9.27 11.61
C THR A 481 -22.58 -8.86 11.04
N ALA A 482 -22.87 -7.55 11.08
CA ALA A 482 -24.01 -6.93 10.39
C ALA A 482 -23.55 -5.73 9.55
N VAL A 483 -24.28 -5.43 8.47
CA VAL A 483 -24.08 -4.21 7.68
C VAL A 483 -25.08 -3.16 8.15
N ILE A 484 -24.62 -1.93 8.38
CA ILE A 484 -25.43 -0.82 8.88
C ILE A 484 -25.52 0.26 7.82
N ALA A 485 -26.73 0.55 7.36
CA ALA A 485 -27.02 1.53 6.32
C ALA A 485 -27.98 2.62 6.80
N TYR A 486 -27.89 3.81 6.21
CA TYR A 486 -28.82 4.90 6.49
C TYR A 486 -30.21 4.60 5.95
N GLY A 487 -31.26 4.89 6.73
CA GLY A 487 -32.62 4.50 6.40
C GLY A 487 -33.30 5.30 5.28
N TYR A 488 -32.89 6.53 4.96
CA TYR A 488 -33.69 7.44 4.09
C TYR A 488 -33.17 7.60 2.65
N ASP A 489 -31.89 7.92 2.44
CA ASP A 489 -31.26 7.98 1.11
C ASP A 489 -30.03 7.06 1.13
N PHE A 490 -30.12 5.92 0.44
CA PHE A 490 -29.22 4.78 0.65
C PHE A 490 -28.53 4.25 -0.62
N PRO A 491 -28.05 5.13 -1.53
CA PRO A 491 -27.26 4.70 -2.68
C PRO A 491 -26.04 3.86 -2.26
N ASP A 492 -25.39 4.28 -1.17
CA ASP A 492 -24.17 3.70 -0.63
C ASP A 492 -24.36 2.23 -0.21
N ALA A 493 -25.56 1.89 0.26
CA ALA A 493 -25.89 0.55 0.72
C ALA A 493 -26.10 -0.46 -0.42
N LEU A 494 -26.37 0.01 -1.64
CA LEU A 494 -26.53 -0.87 -2.81
C LEU A 494 -25.20 -1.56 -3.16
N ALA A 495 -24.08 -0.87 -3.02
CA ALA A 495 -22.76 -1.45 -3.20
C ALA A 495 -22.47 -2.53 -2.14
N ALA A 496 -22.91 -2.30 -0.90
CA ALA A 496 -22.78 -3.25 0.19
C ALA A 496 -23.70 -4.47 0.04
N ALA A 497 -24.81 -4.35 -0.69
CA ALA A 497 -25.84 -5.40 -0.76
C ALA A 497 -25.32 -6.72 -1.32
N SER A 498 -24.53 -6.68 -2.41
CA SER A 498 -23.92 -7.87 -3.00
C SER A 498 -22.91 -8.54 -2.06
N TYR A 499 -22.15 -7.74 -1.31
CA TYR A 499 -21.21 -8.23 -0.31
C TYR A 499 -21.91 -8.84 0.91
N ALA A 500 -22.90 -8.15 1.46
CA ALA A 500 -23.71 -8.63 2.57
C ALA A 500 -24.38 -9.96 2.21
N ALA A 501 -24.91 -10.07 1.00
CA ALA A 501 -25.57 -11.27 0.51
C ALA A 501 -24.65 -12.49 0.46
N ARG A 502 -23.46 -12.37 -0.15
CA ARG A 502 -22.49 -13.46 -0.23
C ARG A 502 -22.00 -13.95 1.13
N ASN A 503 -21.92 -13.06 2.11
CA ASN A 503 -21.46 -13.39 3.46
C ASN A 503 -22.60 -13.75 4.42
N GLY A 504 -23.85 -13.72 3.96
CA GLY A 504 -25.02 -13.95 4.81
C GLY A 504 -25.20 -12.91 5.91
N PHE A 505 -24.64 -11.71 5.76
CA PHE A 505 -24.75 -10.64 6.75
C PHE A 505 -26.11 -9.92 6.60
N PRO A 506 -26.87 -9.73 7.68
CA PRO A 506 -28.07 -8.91 7.62
C PRO A 506 -27.68 -7.45 7.34
N ILE A 507 -28.48 -6.78 6.52
CA ILE A 507 -28.41 -5.33 6.35
C ILE A 507 -29.48 -4.74 7.27
N LEU A 508 -29.03 -3.98 8.26
CA LEU A 508 -29.89 -3.26 9.21
C LEU A 508 -29.86 -1.77 8.88
N LEU A 509 -30.98 -1.10 9.15
CA LEU A 509 -31.14 0.32 8.87
C LEU A 509 -31.00 1.16 10.15
N THR A 510 -30.40 2.33 10.05
CA THR A 510 -30.30 3.30 11.16
C THR A 510 -30.76 4.69 10.74
N ALA A 511 -31.17 5.51 11.70
CA ALA A 511 -31.31 6.94 11.49
C ALA A 511 -29.92 7.61 11.57
N LYS A 512 -29.83 8.87 11.12
CA LYS A 512 -28.57 9.61 11.04
C LYS A 512 -27.90 9.78 12.41
N ASP A 513 -28.70 10.18 13.39
CA ASP A 513 -28.23 10.61 14.72
C ASP A 513 -28.69 9.66 15.84
N SER A 514 -29.37 8.55 15.51
CA SER A 514 -29.78 7.55 16.51
C SER A 514 -29.95 6.16 15.90
N ILE A 515 -29.75 5.13 16.73
CA ILE A 515 -30.05 3.73 16.41
C ILE A 515 -31.48 3.43 16.84
N PRO A 516 -32.42 3.13 15.91
CA PRO A 516 -33.80 2.79 16.24
C PRO A 516 -33.91 1.56 17.16
N PRO A 517 -34.93 1.47 18.02
CA PRO A 517 -35.08 0.35 18.97
C PRO A 517 -35.08 -1.03 18.30
N GLU A 518 -35.68 -1.14 17.12
CA GLU A 518 -35.78 -2.37 16.33
C GLU A 518 -34.40 -2.83 15.86
N THR A 519 -33.60 -1.89 15.35
CA THR A 519 -32.21 -2.12 14.97
C THR A 519 -31.34 -2.47 16.17
N ARG A 520 -31.52 -1.77 17.30
CA ARG A 520 -30.77 -2.03 18.53
C ARG A 520 -30.99 -3.45 19.04
N LYS A 521 -32.22 -3.98 18.94
CA LYS A 521 -32.52 -5.37 19.27
C LYS A 521 -31.73 -6.35 18.40
N MET A 522 -31.60 -6.08 17.10
CA MET A 522 -30.86 -6.94 16.17
C MET A 522 -29.33 -6.88 16.33
N LEU A 523 -28.82 -5.87 17.03
CA LEU A 523 -27.39 -5.74 17.33
C LEU A 523 -26.93 -6.54 18.55
N ILE A 524 -27.87 -7.06 19.36
CA ILE A 524 -27.53 -7.89 20.52
C ILE A 524 -26.77 -9.14 20.04
N GLY A 525 -25.58 -9.35 20.58
CA GLY A 525 -24.70 -10.48 20.23
C GLY A 525 -23.85 -10.28 18.96
N LYS A 526 -23.93 -9.13 18.28
CA LYS A 526 -23.00 -8.79 17.18
C LYS A 526 -21.66 -8.33 17.74
N LYS A 527 -20.56 -8.78 17.14
CA LYS A 527 -19.19 -8.36 17.51
C LYS A 527 -18.62 -7.31 16.56
N LYS A 528 -19.11 -7.27 15.32
CA LYS A 528 -18.61 -6.38 14.27
C LYS A 528 -19.76 -5.78 13.49
N THR A 529 -19.56 -4.55 13.02
CA THR A 529 -20.48 -3.85 12.13
C THR A 529 -19.73 -3.18 11.00
N ILE A 530 -20.31 -3.21 9.80
CA ILE A 530 -19.80 -2.48 8.64
C ILE A 530 -20.75 -1.32 8.39
N VAL A 531 -20.29 -0.11 8.69
CA VAL A 531 -21.07 1.12 8.55
C VAL A 531 -20.87 1.69 7.16
N VAL A 532 -21.98 1.85 6.43
CA VAL A 532 -21.98 2.25 5.03
C VAL A 532 -22.31 3.73 4.89
N GLY A 533 -21.36 4.49 4.36
CA GLY A 533 -21.47 5.94 4.15
C GLY A 533 -20.78 6.78 5.23
N GLY A 534 -20.54 8.04 4.89
CA GLY A 534 -19.80 8.99 5.72
C GLY A 534 -20.61 9.54 6.91
N GLU A 535 -19.98 10.41 7.70
CA GLU A 535 -20.59 11.04 8.88
C GLU A 535 -21.83 11.89 8.55
N GLY A 536 -21.96 12.35 7.30
CA GLY A 536 -23.11 13.11 6.83
C GLY A 536 -24.43 12.34 6.84
N VAL A 537 -24.38 11.00 6.75
CA VAL A 537 -25.56 10.11 6.74
C VAL A 537 -25.64 9.19 7.95
N ILE A 538 -24.50 8.83 8.56
CA ILE A 538 -24.44 8.10 9.83
C ILE A 538 -23.40 8.78 10.72
N ASN A 539 -23.87 9.60 11.66
CA ASN A 539 -23.06 10.44 12.53
C ASN A 539 -22.06 9.61 13.36
N GLN A 540 -20.95 10.22 13.74
CA GLN A 540 -19.93 9.62 14.59
C GLN A 540 -20.44 9.17 15.97
N VAL A 541 -21.52 9.78 16.49
CA VAL A 541 -22.20 9.30 17.71
C VAL A 541 -22.79 7.90 17.48
N VAL A 542 -23.55 7.71 16.39
CA VAL A 542 -24.10 6.40 16.03
C VAL A 542 -22.98 5.39 15.77
N PHE A 543 -21.92 5.80 15.07
CA PHE A 543 -20.77 4.93 14.78
C PHE A 543 -20.10 4.37 16.05
N LYS A 544 -19.89 5.22 17.07
CA LYS A 544 -19.27 4.82 18.33
C LYS A 544 -20.16 3.87 19.16
N ASP A 545 -21.47 3.96 19.00
CA ASP A 545 -22.44 3.10 19.68
C ASP A 545 -22.59 1.71 19.04
N LEU A 546 -22.01 1.48 17.85
CA LEU A 546 -22.11 0.23 17.12
C LEU A 546 -20.98 -0.75 17.50
N PRO A 547 -21.27 -2.06 17.61
CA PRO A 547 -20.26 -3.03 18.04
C PRO A 547 -19.20 -3.26 16.96
N GLY A 548 -17.92 -3.11 17.33
CA GLY A 548 -16.76 -3.34 16.46
C GLY A 548 -16.86 -2.64 15.09
N ALA A 549 -17.31 -1.39 15.07
CA ALA A 549 -17.65 -0.69 13.85
C ALA A 549 -16.45 -0.39 12.96
N VAL A 550 -16.59 -0.69 11.67
CA VAL A 550 -15.68 -0.29 10.59
C VAL A 550 -16.48 0.51 9.57
N ARG A 551 -16.03 1.73 9.26
CA ARG A 551 -16.69 2.61 8.29
C ARG A 551 -16.12 2.38 6.89
N ILE A 552 -17.00 2.21 5.92
CA ILE A 552 -16.69 2.27 4.50
C ILE A 552 -17.54 3.38 3.88
N ASP A 553 -16.86 4.45 3.50
CA ASP A 553 -17.43 5.69 3.00
C ASP A 553 -16.61 6.25 1.83
N GLY A 554 -17.12 7.31 1.23
CA GLY A 554 -16.46 8.16 0.24
C GLY A 554 -17.12 9.54 0.22
N LEU A 555 -16.51 10.52 -0.46
CA LEU A 555 -17.07 11.86 -0.64
C LEU A 555 -18.36 11.84 -1.45
N THR A 556 -18.51 10.81 -2.29
CA THR A 556 -19.70 10.55 -3.10
C THR A 556 -20.10 9.08 -3.00
N ARG A 557 -21.35 8.79 -3.34
CA ARG A 557 -21.87 7.41 -3.44
C ARG A 557 -21.08 6.50 -4.39
N PHE A 558 -20.53 7.08 -5.46
CA PHE A 558 -19.68 6.37 -6.42
C PHE A 558 -18.37 5.95 -5.75
N GLU A 559 -17.80 6.84 -4.94
CA GLU A 559 -16.58 6.57 -4.19
C GLU A 559 -16.84 5.59 -3.04
N THR A 560 -17.97 5.68 -2.34
CA THR A 560 -18.35 4.66 -1.35
C THR A 560 -18.41 3.28 -2.01
N ALA A 561 -19.04 3.16 -3.20
CA ALA A 561 -19.12 1.90 -3.93
C ALA A 561 -17.74 1.38 -4.39
N ALA A 562 -16.86 2.25 -4.89
CA ALA A 562 -15.49 1.90 -5.24
C ALA A 562 -14.67 1.45 -4.01
N ASN A 563 -14.81 2.16 -2.88
CA ASN A 563 -14.13 1.84 -1.63
C ASN A 563 -14.58 0.51 -1.03
N PHE A 564 -15.80 0.04 -1.31
CA PHE A 564 -16.21 -1.33 -0.99
C PHE A 564 -15.34 -2.37 -1.70
N VAL A 565 -15.04 -2.16 -2.98
CA VAL A 565 -14.19 -3.08 -3.77
C VAL A 565 -12.76 -3.05 -3.27
N GLU A 566 -12.21 -1.86 -3.02
CA GLU A 566 -10.81 -1.71 -2.60
C GLU A 566 -10.58 -2.14 -1.13
N LYS A 567 -11.33 -1.56 -0.18
CA LYS A 567 -11.09 -1.78 1.27
C LYS A 567 -11.40 -3.20 1.72
N LEU A 568 -12.31 -3.90 1.03
CA LEU A 568 -12.64 -5.29 1.31
C LEU A 568 -11.95 -6.27 0.35
N ASN A 569 -11.12 -5.78 -0.56
CA ASN A 569 -10.43 -6.56 -1.58
C ASN A 569 -11.37 -7.52 -2.34
N LEU A 570 -12.50 -6.99 -2.83
CA LEU A 570 -13.49 -7.81 -3.49
C LEU A 570 -12.98 -8.29 -4.86
N PRO A 571 -13.26 -9.55 -5.25
CA PRO A 571 -12.98 -10.01 -6.61
C PRO A 571 -13.79 -9.17 -7.59
N ALA A 572 -13.13 -8.61 -8.61
CA ALA A 572 -13.78 -7.68 -9.55
C ALA A 572 -13.56 -8.04 -11.03
N GLU A 573 -13.14 -9.27 -11.38
CA GLU A 573 -13.03 -9.69 -12.79
C GLU A 573 -14.33 -9.46 -13.59
N LYS A 574 -15.47 -9.61 -12.92
CA LYS A 574 -16.79 -9.16 -13.37
C LYS A 574 -17.35 -8.13 -12.39
N VAL A 575 -17.97 -7.07 -12.91
CA VAL A 575 -18.69 -6.07 -12.10
C VAL A 575 -20.09 -5.83 -12.66
N PHE A 576 -21.02 -5.49 -11.78
CA PHE A 576 -22.32 -4.96 -12.15
C PHE A 576 -22.30 -3.45 -11.96
N ILE A 577 -22.88 -2.71 -12.89
CA ILE A 577 -22.97 -1.25 -12.84
C ILE A 577 -24.43 -0.83 -12.94
N ALA A 578 -24.85 0.07 -12.06
CA ALA A 578 -26.18 0.66 -12.09
C ALA A 578 -26.12 2.18 -11.90
N ASN A 579 -27.18 2.87 -12.28
CA ASN A 579 -27.30 4.30 -12.03
C ASN A 579 -27.29 4.58 -10.52
N GLY A 580 -26.39 5.45 -10.07
CA GLY A 580 -26.24 5.83 -8.67
C GLY A 580 -27.27 6.84 -8.17
N ARG A 581 -28.21 7.30 -8.99
CA ARG A 581 -29.29 8.25 -8.66
C ARG A 581 -30.67 7.58 -8.70
N THR A 582 -30.84 6.53 -9.51
CA THR A 582 -32.07 5.76 -9.64
C THR A 582 -31.84 4.28 -9.27
N TYR A 583 -32.40 3.84 -8.14
CA TYR A 583 -31.91 2.65 -7.43
C TYR A 583 -32.60 1.32 -7.75
N ALA A 584 -33.71 1.35 -8.48
CA ALA A 584 -34.54 0.16 -8.70
C ALA A 584 -33.79 -0.97 -9.44
N ASP A 585 -32.97 -0.58 -10.43
CA ASP A 585 -32.20 -1.54 -11.24
C ASP A 585 -31.02 -2.11 -10.44
N ALA A 586 -30.37 -1.29 -9.61
CA ALA A 586 -29.30 -1.71 -8.71
C ALA A 586 -29.79 -2.74 -7.68
N LEU A 587 -30.95 -2.47 -7.07
CA LEU A 587 -31.57 -3.33 -6.07
C LEU A 587 -31.83 -4.74 -6.59
N THR A 588 -32.48 -4.84 -7.75
CA THR A 588 -32.83 -6.13 -8.35
C THR A 588 -31.59 -6.87 -8.85
N GLY A 589 -30.62 -6.14 -9.39
CA GLY A 589 -29.34 -6.69 -9.85
C GLY A 589 -28.36 -7.10 -8.74
N ALA A 590 -28.48 -6.57 -7.52
CA ALA A 590 -27.54 -6.87 -6.42
C ALA A 590 -27.49 -8.36 -6.05
N VAL A 591 -28.63 -9.06 -6.13
CA VAL A 591 -28.72 -10.51 -5.87
C VAL A 591 -28.03 -11.31 -6.98
N LEU A 592 -28.20 -10.88 -8.23
CA LEU A 592 -27.52 -11.49 -9.36
C LEU A 592 -26.01 -11.24 -9.29
N ALA A 593 -25.59 -10.04 -8.91
CA ALA A 593 -24.19 -9.70 -8.67
C ALA A 593 -23.58 -10.62 -7.60
N ALA A 594 -24.26 -10.79 -6.45
CA ALA A 594 -23.86 -11.74 -5.42
C ALA A 594 -23.76 -13.17 -5.94
N LYS A 595 -24.74 -13.64 -6.73
CA LYS A 595 -24.77 -14.97 -7.35
C LYS A 595 -23.61 -15.22 -8.32
N GLN A 596 -23.16 -14.18 -9.01
CA GLN A 596 -22.02 -14.24 -9.95
C GLN A 596 -20.69 -13.85 -9.31
N ASN A 597 -20.62 -13.80 -7.97
CA ASN A 597 -19.44 -13.41 -7.21
C ASN A 597 -18.84 -12.04 -7.63
N ALA A 598 -19.70 -11.09 -7.99
CA ALA A 598 -19.32 -9.79 -8.54
C ALA A 598 -19.78 -8.63 -7.62
N PRO A 599 -18.99 -7.55 -7.48
CA PRO A 599 -19.42 -6.34 -6.80
C PRO A 599 -20.38 -5.53 -7.69
N LEU A 600 -21.13 -4.63 -7.04
CA LEU A 600 -21.98 -3.65 -7.70
C LEU A 600 -21.38 -2.25 -7.51
N LEU A 601 -21.04 -1.61 -8.63
CA LEU A 601 -20.54 -0.24 -8.71
C LEU A 601 -21.65 0.69 -9.23
N LEU A 602 -21.47 1.98 -9.00
CA LEU A 602 -22.42 3.01 -9.39
C LEU A 602 -21.86 3.93 -10.48
N VAL A 603 -22.73 4.42 -11.36
CA VAL A 603 -22.39 5.42 -12.40
C VAL A 603 -23.43 6.54 -12.45
N GLU A 604 -23.05 7.68 -13.03
CA GLU A 604 -24.04 8.71 -13.38
C GLU A 604 -24.81 8.27 -14.64
N GLN A 605 -25.90 8.97 -14.95
CA GLN A 605 -26.74 8.63 -16.11
C GLN A 605 -25.96 8.65 -17.42
N ASN A 606 -25.10 9.66 -17.61
CA ASN A 606 -24.38 9.90 -18.87
C ASN A 606 -22.85 9.97 -18.72
N SER A 607 -22.31 9.65 -17.54
CA SER A 607 -20.86 9.63 -17.32
C SER A 607 -20.42 8.50 -16.40
N LEU A 608 -19.28 7.88 -16.73
CA LEU A 608 -18.54 6.98 -15.86
C LEU A 608 -17.74 7.82 -14.84
N PRO A 609 -18.09 7.80 -13.54
CA PRO A 609 -17.33 8.50 -12.52
C PRO A 609 -15.90 7.95 -12.46
N TYR A 610 -14.94 8.84 -12.27
CA TYR A 610 -13.53 8.48 -12.25
C TYR A 610 -13.23 7.35 -11.23
N VAL A 611 -13.77 7.42 -10.01
CA VAL A 611 -13.60 6.36 -8.98
C VAL A 611 -14.12 5.00 -9.41
N THR A 612 -15.15 4.94 -10.26
CA THR A 612 -15.66 3.69 -10.82
C THR A 612 -14.73 3.19 -11.92
N GLN A 613 -14.25 4.09 -12.79
CA GLN A 613 -13.25 3.80 -13.82
C GLN A 613 -11.95 3.26 -13.20
N ASP A 614 -11.50 3.85 -12.10
CA ASP A 614 -10.32 3.44 -11.33
C ASP A 614 -10.40 1.95 -10.99
N VAL A 615 -11.54 1.52 -10.39
CA VAL A 615 -11.78 0.10 -10.08
C VAL A 615 -11.77 -0.77 -11.34
N LEU A 616 -12.32 -0.30 -12.47
CA LEU A 616 -12.30 -1.06 -13.72
C LEU A 616 -10.87 -1.37 -14.18
N ILE A 617 -9.97 -0.42 -13.98
CA ILE A 617 -8.58 -0.49 -14.43
C ILE A 617 -7.72 -1.26 -13.43
N THR A 618 -7.75 -0.86 -12.15
CA THR A 618 -6.90 -1.44 -11.10
C THR A 618 -7.23 -2.91 -10.84
N LYS A 619 -8.52 -3.30 -10.95
CA LYS A 619 -8.96 -4.70 -10.82
C LYS A 619 -8.94 -5.47 -12.13
N LYS A 620 -8.48 -4.86 -13.23
CA LYS A 620 -8.41 -5.45 -14.57
C LYS A 620 -9.73 -6.11 -14.98
N VAL A 621 -10.82 -5.37 -14.84
CA VAL A 621 -12.18 -5.87 -15.02
C VAL A 621 -12.38 -6.31 -16.47
N ARG A 622 -12.84 -7.55 -16.67
CA ARG A 622 -13.02 -8.16 -18.00
C ARG A 622 -14.48 -8.20 -18.44
N ASN A 623 -15.42 -8.15 -17.50
CA ASN A 623 -16.84 -8.25 -17.79
C ASN A 623 -17.61 -7.19 -17.01
N VAL A 624 -18.39 -6.38 -17.72
CA VAL A 624 -19.29 -5.40 -17.12
C VAL A 624 -20.73 -5.74 -17.48
N VAL A 625 -21.60 -5.76 -16.48
CA VAL A 625 -23.05 -5.89 -16.67
C VAL A 625 -23.72 -4.58 -16.29
N ILE A 626 -24.26 -3.86 -17.28
CA ILE A 626 -25.06 -2.65 -17.05
C ILE A 626 -26.48 -3.06 -16.68
N LEU A 627 -26.97 -2.56 -15.54
CA LEU A 627 -28.32 -2.70 -15.05
C LEU A 627 -29.13 -1.44 -15.41
N GLY A 628 -30.20 -1.61 -16.16
CA GLY A 628 -31.09 -0.53 -16.57
C GLY A 628 -30.93 -0.11 -18.04
N GLY A 629 -32.00 0.45 -18.58
CA GLY A 629 -32.07 0.90 -19.98
C GLY A 629 -31.23 2.15 -20.26
N THR A 630 -31.18 2.57 -21.53
CA THR A 630 -30.44 3.76 -21.98
C THR A 630 -30.97 5.06 -21.37
N GLY A 631 -32.22 5.08 -20.92
CA GLY A 631 -32.81 6.21 -20.19
C GLY A 631 -32.24 6.42 -18.78
N VAL A 632 -31.59 5.43 -18.18
CA VAL A 632 -30.97 5.53 -16.84
C VAL A 632 -29.46 5.31 -16.86
N VAL A 633 -28.92 4.53 -17.79
CA VAL A 633 -27.47 4.46 -18.05
C VAL A 633 -27.26 4.52 -19.55
N THR A 634 -26.87 5.67 -20.07
CA THR A 634 -26.79 5.92 -21.52
C THR A 634 -25.73 5.06 -22.18
N ASP A 635 -25.78 4.97 -23.51
CA ASP A 635 -24.71 4.32 -24.28
C ASP A 635 -23.41 5.12 -24.27
N ASN A 636 -23.40 6.37 -23.78
CA ASN A 636 -22.16 7.09 -23.53
C ASN A 636 -21.34 6.41 -22.42
N VAL A 637 -21.99 6.02 -21.32
CA VAL A 637 -21.33 5.28 -20.23
C VAL A 637 -20.79 3.95 -20.75
N LYS A 638 -21.58 3.23 -21.56
CA LYS A 638 -21.12 1.99 -22.23
C LYS A 638 -19.85 2.24 -23.04
N LYS A 639 -19.84 3.27 -23.89
CA LYS A 639 -18.66 3.63 -24.69
C LYS A 639 -17.45 4.02 -23.83
N GLN A 640 -17.65 4.68 -22.69
CA GLN A 640 -16.58 5.01 -21.75
C GLN A 640 -16.01 3.77 -21.03
N ILE A 641 -16.75 2.68 -20.95
CA ILE A 641 -16.28 1.41 -20.38
C ILE A 641 -15.53 0.59 -21.45
N GLU A 642 -15.97 0.65 -22.71
CA GLU A 642 -15.38 -0.10 -23.82
C GLU A 642 -14.08 0.51 -24.38
N ASN A 643 -13.87 1.81 -24.19
CA ASN A 643 -12.70 2.57 -24.62
C ASN A 643 -11.75 2.81 -23.44
#